data_AF-A0A1Y3W5B6-F1
#
_entry.id   AF-A0A1Y3W5B6-F1
#
_cell.length_a   1.000
_cell.length_b   1.000
_cell.length_c   1.000
_cell.angle_alpha   90.00
_cell.angle_beta   90.00
_cell.angle_gamma   90.00
#
_symmetry.space_group_name_H-M   'P 1'
#
loop_
_entity.id
_entity.type
_entity.pdbx_description
1 polymer ?
#
loop_
_entity_poly.entity_id
_entity_poly.type
_entity_poly.pdbx_seq_one_letter_code
_entity_poly.pdbx_strand_id
1 'polypeptide(L)'
;MRKIILLVAMALSCVCWACYDNEIAGPDAGQACLISLSGEIDQVTLSRVNDGGFCHNDVMGVYIVDYEGGSPGTLLDEGNRATNLQFTFDEVNYKWNSAYDVFWKDSKTPIDVYGYYPAGTPESVNAYAFEVRKDQSKLSENGEMGGYEASDFLWGKAENVAPLTPVVRLSFRHKMSNARVTLQEGTGFSEGEWTKLEKQVLVTNTKRGARVDLATGIVTVTGEVATTGTIPYKHGDEFRAIVVPQEVATGVKLFSITVDGVAYSFSKNETFTYVPSKMHNFTIRVDKKANEGKYEFVLVSESITAWEDDQASHDATAREYIVIESEAGKLKECITAAKKDFRNLQNLKITGEINALDFYFMRDSMDRLQALNLKEVKIKRNSEDLDDEIPVEAMANKYSLLRLVLPDQLLKIKRSAFIGCKNLTGSLIIPEGVTYIGASAFDKCRALTGTLVLPTTLEYIDGGDFAGNMGAFGGCGFTCELKLPEKLKHLGEWSFRECNGLYGTLTLPDKLEFIGLGAFHECKNLSGSVKIPQKVVDIASGAFNGCVGLNGTLELHDGIASIGENAFKGTSLKGELHLPKNLIALGESAFDGCDFSGTLVLPEGLASIGDNAFAGNWRLMGTLEFPEGVLSIGAGAFANCRNIEGLVFPESLETIRYESTWGDNGGAFANCYGIGSIVCKGTIPPYVQVGAFNGVPKDNFTLEVPETVVEQYQTAVGWNEFKRISAHRELVCRPSLATAINTKCTRRLVLNAEGDWEVESKPDWCSLSQMSGSQKTELTLTISEMPQEAEPREGEIVFKLKDKDYTTRCSVTQYDYEYDEDEIITLQSHTKGNGVNLVFLGDGFDAKEISKGDYLKVMKEQVERFFDIEPYRTYRDYFDIYTAIAVSPESGVGTINTIRYTKFETTYTGGVGLRCDYDAAFAYALRMPTVNEGNLNQSLVIITPNSTDYGGICQMWADGSAIAFCPLSTYGYPLDSRGVIQHEAGGHGFGKLGDEYIYHNEFIDFCSCTCCGHVDAFNWAKSLGWYENLSLTGKMHEVPWAHFIFDDRYSDVVDIYEGGFMHSRGVFRSEQNSCMNNDIPYHSAISREAIVKRIMLYAGETYSFDEFVKNDKRGSDNLSRSTRDMDFGTKARGNQYPPVIHKGRPSILK
;
A
#
# COMPACT_ATOMS: atom_id res chain seq x y z
N MET A 1 -2.37 -5.02 63.83
CA MET A 1 -2.56 -3.57 64.00
C MET A 1 -1.99 -2.91 62.76
N ARG A 2 -2.66 -2.11 61.94
CA ARG A 2 -4.05 -1.67 61.63
C ARG A 2 -3.77 -0.73 60.43
N LYS A 3 -4.46 -0.65 59.29
CA LYS A 3 -5.68 -1.24 58.72
C LYS A 3 -5.74 -0.66 57.27
N ILE A 4 -6.09 -1.49 56.27
CA ILE A 4 -6.92 -1.19 55.07
C ILE A 4 -6.34 -0.11 54.12
N ILE A 5 -5.95 -0.39 52.86
CA ILE A 5 -6.79 -0.54 51.65
C ILE A 5 -5.95 -1.23 50.56
N LEU A 6 -6.50 -2.27 49.91
CA LEU A 6 -6.43 -2.66 48.48
C LEU A 6 -6.58 -4.17 48.29
N LEU A 7 -7.85 -4.59 48.25
CA LEU A 7 -8.38 -5.82 47.69
C LEU A 7 -9.73 -5.42 47.06
N VAL A 8 -10.11 -6.08 45.97
CA VAL A 8 -11.35 -5.97 45.15
C VAL A 8 -11.22 -5.14 43.87
N ALA A 9 -11.01 -5.83 42.73
CA ALA A 9 -11.85 -5.76 41.51
C ALA A 9 -11.11 -6.29 40.26
N MET A 10 -11.15 -7.60 40.02
CA MET A 10 -11.06 -8.17 38.66
C MET A 10 -12.03 -9.34 38.59
N ALA A 11 -13.26 -9.03 38.22
CA ALA A 11 -14.29 -9.98 37.83
C ALA A 11 -15.10 -9.36 36.69
N LEU A 12 -15.42 -10.20 35.70
CA LEU A 12 -16.21 -9.97 34.49
C LEU A 12 -15.52 -9.26 33.31
N SER A 13 -15.04 -10.08 32.37
CA SER A 13 -15.43 -9.93 30.96
C SER A 13 -15.31 -11.29 30.27
N CYS A 14 -16.46 -11.90 30.02
CA CYS A 14 -16.65 -13.00 29.08
C CYS A 14 -17.69 -12.54 28.06
N VAL A 15 -17.43 -12.92 26.81
CA VAL A 15 -18.35 -13.04 25.66
C VAL A 15 -18.75 -11.75 24.93
N CYS A 16 -18.14 -11.50 23.77
CA CYS A 16 -18.78 -11.71 22.46
C CYS A 16 -17.76 -11.49 21.33
N TRP A 17 -17.50 -12.55 20.57
CA TRP A 17 -16.90 -12.54 19.24
C TRP A 17 -17.73 -11.70 18.26
N ALA A 18 -17.07 -10.98 17.34
CA ALA A 18 -17.24 -11.18 15.89
C ALA A 18 -16.32 -10.24 15.08
N CYS A 19 -15.46 -10.89 14.28
CA CYS A 19 -14.87 -10.48 13.00
C CYS A 19 -14.05 -9.17 12.95
N TYR A 20 -12.73 -9.32 12.84
CA TYR A 20 -11.90 -8.35 12.13
C TYR A 20 -10.87 -9.11 11.29
N ASP A 21 -11.10 -9.13 9.97
CA ASP A 21 -10.11 -9.52 8.98
C ASP A 21 -9.06 -8.41 8.87
N ASN A 22 -7.79 -8.82 8.97
CA ASN A 22 -6.63 -7.97 8.74
C ASN A 22 -6.45 -7.71 7.25
N GLU A 23 -6.05 -6.49 6.88
CA GLU A 23 -5.10 -6.33 5.79
C GLU A 23 -4.22 -5.05 5.89
N ILE A 24 -2.92 -5.36 5.88
CA ILE A 24 -1.73 -4.60 5.45
C ILE A 24 -1.04 -3.69 6.49
N ALA A 25 0.24 -4.03 6.72
CA ALA A 25 1.19 -3.39 7.61
C ALA A 25 1.89 -2.16 6.98
N GLY A 26 2.13 -1.13 7.80
CA GLY A 26 2.97 0.05 7.59
C GLY A 26 3.20 0.76 8.94
N PRO A 27 4.29 1.53 9.13
CA PRO A 27 4.92 1.74 10.44
C PRO A 27 4.19 2.81 11.26
N ASP A 28 3.39 2.36 12.23
CA ASP A 28 3.10 2.99 13.52
C ASP A 28 1.80 2.39 14.08
N ALA A 29 1.82 1.09 14.41
CA ALA A 29 0.77 0.50 15.20
C ALA A 29 0.95 0.93 16.67
N GLY A 30 0.40 2.10 17.02
CA GLY A 30 0.22 2.46 18.43
C GLY A 30 0.02 3.94 18.78
N GLN A 31 0.17 4.90 17.87
CA GLN A 31 -0.08 6.31 18.20
C GLN A 31 -1.39 6.79 17.58
N ALA A 32 -2.42 6.95 18.41
CA ALA A 32 -3.67 7.56 17.99
C ALA A 32 -3.38 8.99 17.48
N CYS A 33 -3.65 9.27 16.20
CA CYS A 33 -3.44 10.59 15.61
C CYS A 33 -4.61 11.53 15.94
N LEU A 34 -4.31 12.62 16.63
CA LEU A 34 -5.27 13.64 17.05
C LEU A 34 -5.79 14.44 15.84
N ILE A 35 -7.09 14.68 15.78
CA ILE A 35 -7.71 15.62 14.84
C ILE A 35 -7.52 17.03 15.41
N SER A 36 -6.62 17.80 14.81
CA SER A 36 -6.41 19.21 15.15
C SER A 36 -7.21 20.11 14.21
N LEU A 37 -7.75 21.23 14.70
CA LEU A 37 -8.52 22.18 13.88
C LEU A 37 -7.85 23.54 13.75
N SER A 38 -8.12 24.23 12.64
CA SER A 38 -7.91 25.67 12.51
C SER A 38 -9.14 26.35 11.93
N GLY A 39 -9.46 27.56 12.37
CA GLY A 39 -10.56 28.37 11.85
C GLY A 39 -10.08 29.72 11.34
N GLU A 40 -10.56 30.14 10.17
CA GLU A 40 -10.38 31.50 9.63
C GLU A 40 -11.71 32.06 9.15
N ILE A 41 -11.91 33.38 9.25
CA ILE A 41 -13.12 34.07 8.80
C ILE A 41 -12.87 34.65 7.41
N ASP A 42 -13.69 34.25 6.45
CA ASP A 42 -13.68 34.71 5.06
C ASP A 42 -14.35 36.10 4.97
N GLN A 43 -13.57 37.16 5.25
CA GLN A 43 -14.02 38.56 5.17
C GLN A 43 -12.94 39.53 4.66
N VAL A 44 -13.35 40.74 4.30
CA VAL A 44 -12.42 41.80 3.85
C VAL A 44 -11.72 42.41 5.06
N THR A 45 -10.38 42.37 5.08
CA THR A 45 -9.54 42.83 6.19
C THR A 45 -9.07 44.28 5.98
N LEU A 46 -9.68 45.26 6.67
CA LEU A 46 -9.43 46.69 6.40
C LEU A 46 -8.66 47.42 7.49
N SER A 47 -8.80 47.05 8.77
CA SER A 47 -8.48 47.96 9.89
C SER A 47 -7.58 47.37 10.98
N ARG A 48 -7.61 46.06 11.25
CA ARG A 48 -6.78 45.37 12.27
C ARG A 48 -6.02 44.16 11.71
N VAL A 49 -4.95 43.80 12.39
CA VAL A 49 -4.07 42.67 12.00
C VAL A 49 -4.76 41.31 12.07
N ASN A 50 -5.80 41.16 12.91
CA ASN A 50 -6.55 39.92 13.14
C ASN A 50 -7.93 39.91 12.46
N ASP A 51 -8.19 40.83 11.53
CA ASP A 51 -9.49 40.94 10.86
C ASP A 51 -9.95 39.67 10.13
N GLY A 52 -9.09 38.67 9.88
CA GLY A 52 -9.51 37.39 9.29
C GLY A 52 -9.67 36.24 10.29
N GLY A 53 -9.69 36.51 11.60
CA GLY A 53 -9.58 35.46 12.63
C GLY A 53 -10.40 35.70 13.89
N PHE A 54 -10.31 34.73 14.78
CA PHE A 54 -11.00 34.69 16.07
C PHE A 54 -10.12 35.30 17.18
N CYS A 55 -10.73 35.66 18.30
CA CYS A 55 -10.09 36.25 19.47
C CYS A 55 -9.90 35.24 20.60
N HIS A 56 -8.99 35.53 21.52
CA HIS A 56 -8.74 34.63 22.66
C HIS A 56 -10.04 34.35 23.42
N ASN A 57 -10.29 33.07 23.71
CA ASN A 57 -11.51 32.54 24.33
C ASN A 57 -12.76 32.49 23.44
N ASP A 58 -12.69 32.82 22.15
CA ASP A 58 -13.77 32.48 21.24
C ASP A 58 -13.99 30.96 21.22
N VAL A 59 -15.26 30.56 21.23
CA VAL A 59 -15.65 29.14 21.27
C VAL A 59 -16.51 28.82 20.06
N MET A 60 -16.09 27.84 19.25
CA MET A 60 -16.89 27.28 18.16
C MET A 60 -17.47 25.92 18.57
N GLY A 61 -18.63 25.56 18.02
CA GLY A 61 -19.18 24.21 18.10
C GLY A 61 -18.81 23.42 16.84
N VAL A 62 -18.32 22.18 17.00
CA VAL A 62 -17.84 21.34 15.91
C VAL A 62 -18.52 19.97 15.89
N TYR A 63 -18.88 19.52 14.69
CA TYR A 63 -19.32 18.16 14.42
C TYR A 63 -18.35 17.48 13.46
N ILE A 64 -18.04 16.21 13.70
CA ILE A 64 -17.18 15.39 12.83
C ILE A 64 -17.93 14.13 12.45
N VAL A 65 -18.05 13.88 11.15
CA VAL A 65 -18.86 12.80 10.56
C VAL A 65 -17.95 11.89 9.74
N ASP A 66 -17.98 10.59 10.01
CA ASP A 66 -17.22 9.59 9.24
C ASP A 66 -17.87 9.30 7.90
N TYR A 67 -17.06 8.92 6.90
CA TYR A 67 -17.57 8.32 5.67
C TYR A 67 -17.96 6.85 5.91
N GLU A 68 -19.04 6.41 5.26
CA GLU A 68 -19.55 5.04 5.32
C GLU A 68 -19.49 4.41 3.93
N GLY A 69 -18.68 3.36 3.75
CA GLY A 69 -18.54 2.67 2.46
C GLY A 69 -18.07 3.56 1.31
N GLY A 70 -17.28 4.60 1.61
CA GLY A 70 -16.79 5.58 0.62
C GLY A 70 -17.76 6.71 0.29
N SER A 71 -18.94 6.75 0.91
CA SER A 71 -19.91 7.85 0.78
C SER A 71 -19.87 8.77 2.02
N PRO A 72 -20.16 10.08 1.89
CA PRO A 72 -20.24 10.98 3.05
C PRO A 72 -21.30 10.49 4.04
N GLY A 73 -20.95 10.41 5.32
CA GLY A 73 -21.93 10.16 6.37
C GLY A 73 -22.91 11.34 6.51
N THR A 74 -24.05 11.09 7.14
CA THR A 74 -25.05 12.14 7.41
C THR A 74 -24.74 12.82 8.74
N LEU A 75 -24.81 14.16 8.79
CA LEU A 75 -24.72 14.90 10.05
C LEU A 75 -25.96 14.63 10.91
N LEU A 76 -25.76 14.08 12.11
CA LEU A 76 -26.82 13.71 13.05
C LEU A 76 -26.86 14.62 14.29
N ASP A 77 -27.96 14.61 15.01
CA ASP A 77 -28.10 15.33 16.29
C ASP A 77 -27.18 14.75 17.38
N GLU A 78 -26.96 13.42 17.34
CA GLU A 78 -26.08 12.68 18.25
C GLU A 78 -25.44 11.48 17.54
N GLY A 79 -24.36 10.93 18.12
CA GLY A 79 -23.70 9.72 17.60
C GLY A 79 -22.67 9.94 16.47
N ASN A 80 -22.42 11.19 16.07
CA ASN A 80 -21.28 11.51 15.20
C ASN A 80 -19.95 11.27 15.94
N ARG A 81 -18.82 11.15 15.21
CA ARG A 81 -17.47 11.02 15.79
C ARG A 81 -17.19 12.11 16.82
N ALA A 82 -17.59 13.34 16.52
CA ALA A 82 -17.69 14.41 17.48
C ALA A 82 -19.05 15.08 17.31
N THR A 83 -19.79 15.27 18.41
CA THR A 83 -21.10 15.89 18.40
C THR A 83 -21.05 17.17 19.21
N ASN A 84 -21.23 18.31 18.55
CA ASN A 84 -21.17 19.66 19.11
C ASN A 84 -19.98 19.88 20.07
N LEU A 85 -18.82 19.35 19.70
CA LEU A 85 -17.59 19.47 20.48
C LEU A 85 -17.13 20.93 20.46
N GLN A 86 -16.95 21.51 21.64
CA GLN A 86 -16.46 22.87 21.77
C GLN A 86 -14.95 22.93 21.55
N PHE A 87 -14.53 23.88 20.74
CA PHE A 87 -13.14 24.28 20.56
C PHE A 87 -12.98 25.72 21.00
N THR A 88 -11.97 26.00 21.83
CA THR A 88 -11.66 27.35 22.34
C THR A 88 -10.39 27.88 21.70
N PHE A 89 -10.43 29.11 21.20
CA PHE A 89 -9.29 29.75 20.55
C PHE A 89 -8.28 30.30 21.55
N ASP A 90 -7.02 29.89 21.39
CA ASP A 90 -5.88 30.37 22.14
C ASP A 90 -5.03 31.27 21.24
N GLU A 91 -5.24 32.59 21.34
CA GLU A 91 -4.55 33.60 20.52
C GLU A 91 -3.03 33.59 20.72
N VAL A 92 -2.55 33.31 21.93
CA VAL A 92 -1.10 33.32 22.25
C VAL A 92 -0.37 32.21 21.50
N ASN A 93 -0.98 31.03 21.45
CA ASN A 93 -0.43 29.85 20.76
C ASN A 93 -1.00 29.67 19.34
N TYR A 94 -1.90 30.56 18.91
CA TYR A 94 -2.61 30.56 17.63
C TYR A 94 -3.18 29.18 17.26
N LYS A 95 -3.88 28.55 18.21
CA LYS A 95 -4.45 27.20 18.05
C LYS A 95 -5.86 27.09 18.65
N TRP A 96 -6.61 26.13 18.15
CA TRP A 96 -7.89 25.74 18.75
C TRP A 96 -7.68 24.55 19.68
N ASN A 97 -8.10 24.68 20.93
CA ASN A 97 -8.06 23.60 21.91
C ASN A 97 -9.45 22.98 22.03
N SER A 98 -9.56 21.67 21.78
CA SER A 98 -10.81 20.94 22.00
C SER A 98 -11.07 20.70 23.49
N ALA A 99 -12.35 20.56 23.86
CA ALA A 99 -12.72 20.16 25.23
C ALA A 99 -12.20 18.76 25.61
N TYR A 100 -12.03 17.87 24.63
CA TYR A 100 -11.36 16.58 24.76
C TYR A 100 -10.75 16.15 23.42
N ASP A 101 -9.77 15.25 23.46
CA ASP A 101 -9.08 14.75 22.27
C ASP A 101 -10.03 13.91 21.40
N VAL A 102 -10.05 14.19 20.10
CA VAL A 102 -10.74 13.38 19.09
C VAL A 102 -9.72 12.85 18.12
N PHE A 103 -9.75 11.55 17.87
CA PHE A 103 -8.77 10.87 17.03
C PHE A 103 -9.40 10.42 15.71
N TRP A 104 -8.55 10.29 14.69
CA TRP A 104 -8.92 9.60 13.45
C TRP A 104 -9.42 8.18 13.74
N LYS A 105 -10.41 7.70 12.98
CA LYS A 105 -10.95 6.33 13.15
C LYS A 105 -9.87 5.28 12.92
N ASP A 106 -9.16 5.46 11.82
CA ASP A 106 -8.13 4.62 11.24
C ASP A 106 -7.42 5.44 10.14
N SER A 107 -6.43 4.85 9.47
CA SER A 107 -5.69 5.48 8.37
C SER A 107 -6.43 5.49 7.03
N LYS A 108 -7.70 5.06 6.98
CA LYS A 108 -8.44 4.81 5.73
C LYS A 108 -9.77 5.57 5.63
N THR A 109 -10.36 6.03 6.74
CA THR A 109 -11.70 6.63 6.79
C THR A 109 -11.64 8.16 6.72
N PRO A 110 -12.12 8.80 5.64
CA PRO A 110 -12.27 10.26 5.56
C PRO A 110 -13.38 10.78 6.48
N ILE A 111 -13.37 12.09 6.74
CA ILE A 111 -14.38 12.77 7.55
C ILE A 111 -14.92 14.03 6.87
N ASP A 112 -16.18 14.38 7.15
CA ASP A 112 -16.68 15.76 7.01
C ASP A 112 -16.61 16.45 8.39
N VAL A 113 -16.20 17.72 8.42
CA VAL A 113 -16.14 18.54 9.64
C VAL A 113 -17.00 19.79 9.45
N TYR A 114 -17.93 20.02 10.38
CA TYR A 114 -18.85 21.15 10.39
C TYR A 114 -18.54 22.02 11.60
N GLY A 115 -18.35 23.32 11.41
CA GLY A 115 -18.13 24.28 12.49
C GLY A 115 -19.10 25.44 12.44
N TYR A 116 -19.52 25.93 13.61
CA TYR A 116 -20.30 27.15 13.73
C TYR A 116 -19.87 27.98 14.94
N TYR A 117 -20.08 29.29 14.85
CA TYR A 117 -19.81 30.25 15.92
C TYR A 117 -20.96 31.28 16.00
N PRO A 118 -21.30 31.78 17.20
CA PRO A 118 -20.78 31.37 18.51
C PRO A 118 -21.28 29.98 18.92
N ALA A 119 -20.49 29.26 19.72
CA ALA A 119 -20.89 27.94 20.22
C ALA A 119 -22.19 28.02 21.05
N GLY A 120 -23.11 27.09 20.79
CA GLY A 120 -24.39 26.98 21.48
C GLY A 120 -24.75 25.55 21.84
N THR A 121 -26.02 25.32 22.14
CA THR A 121 -26.58 23.99 22.45
C THR A 121 -27.71 23.65 21.47
N PRO A 122 -27.39 23.19 20.24
CA PRO A 122 -28.40 22.84 19.25
C PRO A 122 -29.20 21.61 19.70
N GLU A 123 -30.52 21.74 19.77
CA GLU A 123 -31.42 20.60 19.96
C GLU A 123 -31.59 19.78 18.67
N SER A 124 -31.41 20.43 17.50
CA SER A 124 -31.40 19.77 16.20
C SER A 124 -30.42 20.46 15.24
N VAL A 125 -29.58 19.68 14.56
CA VAL A 125 -28.60 20.18 13.59
C VAL A 125 -29.27 20.76 12.34
N ASN A 126 -30.46 20.30 11.98
CA ASN A 126 -31.18 20.79 10.79
C ASN A 126 -32.06 22.02 11.10
N ALA A 127 -32.21 22.40 12.37
CA ALA A 127 -33.11 23.46 12.79
C ALA A 127 -32.63 24.17 14.07
N TYR A 128 -31.34 24.52 14.13
CA TYR A 128 -30.76 25.20 15.28
C TYR A 128 -31.41 26.58 15.48
N ALA A 129 -32.03 26.79 16.64
CA ALA A 129 -32.65 28.06 16.99
C ALA A 129 -31.56 29.09 17.37
N PHE A 130 -31.53 30.22 16.66
CA PHE A 130 -30.60 31.33 16.91
C PHE A 130 -31.37 32.65 16.98
N GLU A 131 -30.97 33.55 17.88
CA GLU A 131 -31.61 34.87 18.03
C GLU A 131 -30.58 36.00 18.06
N VAL A 132 -30.71 36.91 17.09
CA VAL A 132 -29.94 38.16 17.03
C VAL A 132 -30.35 39.08 18.19
N ARG A 133 -29.37 39.59 18.95
CA ARG A 133 -29.60 40.37 20.17
C ARG A 133 -30.29 41.70 19.87
N LYS A 134 -31.12 42.14 20.82
CA LYS A 134 -31.76 43.47 20.80
C LYS A 134 -30.72 44.58 20.89
N ASP A 135 -29.86 44.48 21.89
CA ASP A 135 -28.87 45.47 22.23
C ASP A 135 -27.52 44.97 21.76
N GLN A 136 -27.11 45.43 20.59
CA GLN A 136 -25.81 45.13 20.00
C GLN A 136 -24.78 46.22 20.33
N SER A 137 -25.18 47.26 21.06
CA SER A 137 -24.26 48.29 21.56
C SER A 137 -23.50 47.85 22.82
N LYS A 138 -24.01 46.83 23.52
CA LYS A 138 -23.33 46.23 24.69
C LYS A 138 -21.97 45.68 24.27
N LEU A 139 -20.91 46.23 24.86
CA LEU A 139 -19.53 45.77 24.69
C LEU A 139 -19.30 44.44 25.43
N SER A 140 -18.27 43.70 25.01
CA SER A 140 -17.77 42.53 25.71
C SER A 140 -17.19 42.95 27.07
N GLU A 141 -17.44 42.18 28.14
CA GLU A 141 -16.90 42.45 29.48
C GLU A 141 -16.66 41.12 30.22
N ASN A 142 -15.54 41.01 30.95
CA ASN A 142 -15.22 39.86 31.81
C ASN A 142 -15.26 38.48 31.11
N GLY A 143 -14.96 38.42 29.81
CA GLY A 143 -15.03 37.19 29.02
C GLY A 143 -16.45 36.79 28.58
N GLU A 144 -17.44 37.69 28.72
CA GLU A 144 -18.75 37.55 28.07
C GLU A 144 -18.78 38.30 26.73
N MET A 145 -19.45 37.68 25.76
CA MET A 145 -19.59 38.20 24.40
C MET A 145 -20.48 39.45 24.36
N GLY A 146 -20.03 40.47 23.64
CA GLY A 146 -20.81 41.66 23.36
C GLY A 146 -22.07 41.35 22.55
N GLY A 147 -23.05 42.25 22.56
CA GLY A 147 -24.34 42.00 21.92
C GLY A 147 -24.26 41.87 20.39
N TYR A 148 -23.34 42.60 19.76
CA TYR A 148 -23.07 42.53 18.32
C TYR A 148 -22.45 41.19 17.92
N GLU A 149 -21.35 40.81 18.58
CA GLU A 149 -20.64 39.54 18.37
C GLU A 149 -21.54 38.33 18.65
N ALA A 150 -22.33 38.37 19.73
CA ALA A 150 -23.31 37.33 20.05
C ALA A 150 -24.46 37.21 19.04
N SER A 151 -24.58 38.16 18.12
CA SER A 151 -25.54 38.15 17.04
C SER A 151 -24.96 37.66 15.72
N ASP A 152 -23.63 37.60 15.58
CA ASP A 152 -22.96 37.25 14.35
C ASP A 152 -22.77 35.73 14.23
N PHE A 153 -23.64 35.11 13.42
CA PHE A 153 -23.58 33.67 13.19
C PHE A 153 -22.66 33.34 12.01
N LEU A 154 -21.57 32.65 12.32
CA LEU A 154 -20.60 32.14 11.38
C LEU A 154 -20.77 30.63 11.19
N TRP A 155 -20.54 30.16 9.97
CA TRP A 155 -20.58 28.73 9.65
C TRP A 155 -19.51 28.34 8.64
N GLY A 156 -18.88 27.18 8.83
CA GLY A 156 -17.87 26.62 7.95
C GLY A 156 -17.97 25.09 7.87
N LYS A 157 -17.53 24.53 6.74
CA LYS A 157 -17.49 23.08 6.49
C LYS A 157 -16.21 22.69 5.77
N ALA A 158 -15.59 21.60 6.20
CA ALA A 158 -14.52 20.91 5.48
C ALA A 158 -15.06 19.53 5.04
N GLU A 159 -15.02 19.28 3.74
CA GLU A 159 -15.59 18.07 3.12
C GLU A 159 -14.50 17.07 2.75
N ASN A 160 -14.80 15.78 2.91
CA ASN A 160 -13.96 14.66 2.48
C ASN A 160 -12.50 14.78 2.93
N VAL A 161 -12.29 15.16 4.19
CA VAL A 161 -10.96 15.38 4.75
C VAL A 161 -10.25 14.03 4.87
N ALA A 162 -9.09 13.92 4.22
CA ALA A 162 -8.32 12.69 4.18
C ALA A 162 -7.85 12.26 5.59
N PRO A 163 -7.84 10.94 5.87
CA PRO A 163 -7.35 10.42 7.14
C PRO A 163 -5.92 10.87 7.44
N LEU A 164 -5.62 11.11 8.71
CA LEU A 164 -4.31 11.57 9.21
C LEU A 164 -3.91 12.99 8.73
N THR A 165 -4.85 13.79 8.21
CA THR A 165 -4.59 15.21 7.91
C THR A 165 -4.09 15.92 9.19
N PRO A 166 -2.90 16.57 9.17
CA PRO A 166 -2.30 17.14 10.39
C PRO A 166 -3.15 18.21 11.06
N VAL A 167 -3.85 19.04 10.28
CA VAL A 167 -4.77 20.09 10.77
C VAL A 167 -5.93 20.23 9.78
N VAL A 168 -7.16 20.08 10.27
CA VAL A 168 -8.40 20.28 9.50
C VAL A 168 -8.81 21.76 9.56
N ARG A 169 -8.90 22.42 8.40
CA ARG A 169 -9.21 23.85 8.34
C ARG A 169 -10.69 24.11 8.04
N LEU A 170 -11.32 24.95 8.84
CA LEU A 170 -12.69 25.44 8.65
C LEU A 170 -12.64 26.91 8.21
N SER A 171 -13.13 27.19 7.00
CA SER A 171 -13.35 28.56 6.52
C SER A 171 -14.77 29.00 6.90
N PHE A 172 -14.86 29.97 7.80
CA PHE A 172 -16.11 30.49 8.36
C PHE A 172 -16.63 31.66 7.54
N ARG A 173 -17.93 31.68 7.30
CA ARG A 173 -18.63 32.76 6.61
C ARG A 173 -19.78 33.27 7.45
N HIS A 174 -19.97 34.60 7.46
CA HIS A 174 -21.18 35.22 7.98
C HIS A 174 -22.40 34.66 7.27
N LYS A 175 -23.41 34.23 8.00
CA LYS A 175 -24.69 33.81 7.41
C LYS A 175 -25.83 34.79 7.67
N MET A 176 -25.61 35.73 8.59
CA MET A 176 -26.52 36.86 8.83
C MET A 176 -26.32 37.96 7.79
N SER A 177 -27.09 39.04 7.91
CA SER A 177 -26.90 40.27 7.14
C SER A 177 -26.42 41.39 8.05
N ASN A 178 -25.75 42.38 7.49
CA ASN A 178 -25.34 43.58 8.23
C ASN A 178 -26.04 44.84 7.69
N ALA A 179 -26.53 45.69 8.58
CA ALA A 179 -27.04 47.03 8.29
C ALA A 179 -26.05 48.06 8.85
N ARG A 180 -25.34 48.75 7.96
CA ARG A 180 -24.39 49.82 8.30
C ARG A 180 -24.98 51.18 7.92
N VAL A 181 -25.24 52.02 8.92
CA VAL A 181 -25.74 53.38 8.75
C VAL A 181 -24.67 54.37 9.20
N THR A 182 -24.18 55.20 8.29
CA THR A 182 -23.20 56.25 8.57
C THR A 182 -23.90 57.61 8.52
N LEU A 183 -23.82 58.37 9.61
CA LEU A 183 -24.31 59.75 9.65
C LEU A 183 -23.20 60.70 9.21
N GLN A 184 -23.43 61.46 8.15
CA GLN A 184 -22.47 62.41 7.61
C GLN A 184 -22.85 63.84 7.98
N GLU A 185 -21.88 64.63 8.44
CA GLU A 185 -22.05 66.07 8.66
C GLU A 185 -22.39 66.76 7.33
N GLY A 186 -23.52 67.46 7.29
CA GLY A 186 -23.93 68.31 6.18
C GLY A 186 -23.67 69.79 6.45
N THR A 187 -24.46 70.62 5.81
CA THR A 187 -24.37 72.09 5.92
C THR A 187 -25.08 72.62 7.16
N GLY A 188 -24.65 73.79 7.64
CA GLY A 188 -25.35 74.53 8.71
C GLY A 188 -24.84 74.27 10.13
N PHE A 189 -23.83 73.43 10.33
CA PHE A 189 -23.14 73.26 11.62
C PHE A 189 -21.99 74.25 11.77
N SER A 190 -21.78 74.71 13.01
CA SER A 190 -20.57 75.45 13.38
C SER A 190 -19.39 74.48 13.57
N GLU A 191 -18.16 74.98 13.48
CA GLU A 191 -16.96 74.15 13.66
C GLU A 191 -16.98 73.37 15.00
N GLY A 192 -16.87 72.04 14.92
CA GLY A 192 -16.89 71.14 16.09
C GLY A 192 -18.26 70.97 16.77
N GLU A 193 -19.33 71.52 16.20
CA GLU A 193 -20.70 71.35 16.69
C GLU A 193 -21.18 69.91 16.47
N TRP A 194 -21.01 69.36 15.26
CA TRP A 194 -21.44 68.02 14.88
C TRP A 194 -20.90 66.91 15.79
N THR A 195 -19.62 67.00 16.18
CA THR A 195 -18.95 66.02 17.03
C THR A 195 -19.54 65.96 18.45
N LYS A 196 -20.17 67.04 18.92
CA LYS A 196 -20.74 67.14 20.28
C LYS A 196 -22.19 66.68 20.37
N LEU A 197 -22.88 66.52 19.23
CA LEU A 197 -24.29 66.13 19.21
C LEU A 197 -24.47 64.65 19.57
N GLU A 198 -25.49 64.38 20.39
CA GLU A 198 -25.94 63.02 20.64
C GLU A 198 -26.63 62.47 19.39
N LYS A 199 -26.18 61.28 18.96
CA LYS A 199 -26.61 60.61 17.73
C LYS A 199 -26.92 59.14 18.04
N GLN A 200 -28.12 58.70 17.66
CA GLN A 200 -28.60 57.33 17.82
C GLN A 200 -29.28 56.85 16.53
N VAL A 201 -29.09 55.58 16.18
CA VAL A 201 -29.82 54.88 15.12
C VAL A 201 -30.45 53.63 15.74
N LEU A 202 -31.67 53.28 15.34
CA LEU A 202 -32.30 51.99 15.65
C LEU A 202 -32.69 51.32 14.32
N VAL A 203 -32.38 50.03 14.19
CA VAL A 203 -32.86 49.22 13.05
C VAL A 203 -34.22 48.63 13.42
N THR A 204 -35.26 48.98 12.67
CA THR A 204 -36.66 48.70 13.02
C THR A 204 -37.32 47.74 12.05
N ASN A 205 -38.46 47.16 12.47
CA ASN A 205 -39.29 46.28 11.64
C ASN A 205 -38.57 45.01 11.14
N THR A 206 -37.63 44.51 11.93
CA THR A 206 -36.94 43.24 11.70
C THR A 206 -37.43 42.18 12.68
N LYS A 207 -37.52 40.94 12.18
CA LYS A 207 -37.59 39.74 13.01
C LYS A 207 -36.17 39.39 13.48
N ARG A 208 -36.04 38.93 14.72
CA ARG A 208 -34.73 38.61 15.36
C ARG A 208 -34.46 37.13 15.53
N GLY A 209 -35.49 36.28 15.42
CA GLY A 209 -35.35 34.82 15.49
C GLY A 209 -34.95 34.22 14.14
N ALA A 210 -34.15 33.16 14.18
CA ALA A 210 -33.72 32.39 13.04
C ALA A 210 -33.68 30.89 13.36
N ARG A 211 -33.84 30.07 12.32
CA ARG A 211 -33.49 28.64 12.31
C ARG A 211 -32.34 28.42 11.34
N VAL A 212 -31.29 27.76 11.81
CA VAL A 212 -30.10 27.45 11.03
C VAL A 212 -30.03 25.95 10.77
N ASP A 213 -29.83 25.57 9.52
CA ASP A 213 -29.41 24.23 9.15
C ASP A 213 -27.87 24.18 9.22
N LEU A 214 -27.32 23.43 10.17
CA LEU A 214 -25.88 23.28 10.40
C LEU A 214 -25.20 22.35 9.37
N ALA A 215 -25.94 21.55 8.61
CA ALA A 215 -25.37 20.77 7.52
C ALA A 215 -25.08 21.64 6.29
N THR A 216 -25.88 22.68 6.06
CA THR A 216 -25.79 23.56 4.87
C THR A 216 -25.39 25.01 5.19
N GLY A 217 -25.50 25.42 6.45
CA GLY A 217 -25.33 26.79 6.90
C GLY A 217 -26.44 27.75 6.42
N ILE A 218 -27.60 27.24 5.99
CA ILE A 218 -28.73 28.06 5.52
C ILE A 218 -29.47 28.64 6.73
N VAL A 219 -29.78 29.94 6.67
CA VAL A 219 -30.49 30.68 7.72
C VAL A 219 -31.91 31.01 7.27
N THR A 220 -32.91 30.65 8.06
CA THR A 220 -34.33 30.95 7.83
C THR A 220 -34.90 31.83 8.94
N VAL A 221 -35.49 32.97 8.60
CA VAL A 221 -36.08 33.90 9.57
C VAL A 221 -37.33 33.30 10.24
N THR A 222 -37.50 33.54 11.55
CA THR A 222 -38.64 33.06 12.34
C THR A 222 -39.16 34.11 13.33
N GLY A 223 -40.33 33.85 13.92
CA GLY A 223 -40.97 34.74 14.89
C GLY A 223 -41.73 35.91 14.27
N GLU A 224 -42.17 36.82 15.15
CA GLU A 224 -42.89 38.04 14.81
C GLU A 224 -41.95 39.24 14.66
N VAL A 225 -42.40 40.26 13.93
CA VAL A 225 -41.66 41.53 13.81
C VAL A 225 -41.54 42.18 15.19
N ALA A 226 -40.33 42.56 15.58
CA ALA A 226 -40.10 43.13 16.90
C ALA A 226 -40.79 44.51 17.04
N THR A 227 -41.48 44.73 18.16
CA THR A 227 -42.14 46.01 18.48
C THR A 227 -41.17 47.13 18.84
N THR A 228 -39.91 46.78 19.14
CA THR A 228 -38.81 47.72 19.42
C THR A 228 -37.66 47.47 18.46
N GLY A 229 -36.96 48.52 18.02
CA GLY A 229 -35.80 48.38 17.14
C GLY A 229 -34.59 47.74 17.82
N THR A 230 -33.71 47.16 17.01
CA THR A 230 -32.36 46.71 17.38
C THR A 230 -31.47 47.94 17.58
N ILE A 231 -30.74 47.97 18.69
CA ILE A 231 -29.77 49.01 19.03
C ILE A 231 -28.43 48.57 18.41
N PRO A 232 -27.94 49.24 17.35
CA PRO A 232 -26.70 48.88 16.67
C PRO A 232 -25.46 49.16 17.54
N TYR A 233 -24.39 48.44 17.26
CA TYR A 233 -23.04 48.83 17.67
C TYR A 233 -22.68 50.19 17.05
N LYS A 234 -22.01 51.05 17.82
CA LYS A 234 -21.64 52.41 17.41
C LYS A 234 -20.13 52.62 17.48
N HIS A 235 -19.55 53.07 16.38
CA HIS A 235 -18.16 53.54 16.32
C HIS A 235 -18.11 54.89 15.59
N GLY A 236 -17.84 55.96 16.35
CA GLY A 236 -17.97 57.33 15.83
C GLY A 236 -19.39 57.64 15.36
N ASP A 237 -19.54 57.98 14.08
CA ASP A 237 -20.82 58.27 13.42
C ASP A 237 -21.34 57.09 12.57
N GLU A 238 -20.73 55.92 12.71
CA GLU A 238 -21.14 54.68 12.07
C GLU A 238 -21.89 53.77 13.06
N PHE A 239 -23.02 53.22 12.60
CA PHE A 239 -23.90 52.35 13.35
C PHE A 239 -24.09 51.04 12.60
N ARG A 240 -23.65 49.92 13.18
CA ARG A 240 -23.77 48.58 12.58
C ARG A 240 -24.71 47.70 13.37
N ALA A 241 -25.64 47.04 12.69
CA ALA A 241 -26.46 45.99 13.28
C ALA A 241 -26.40 44.71 12.44
N ILE A 242 -26.16 43.59 13.12
CA ILE A 242 -26.46 42.27 12.58
C ILE A 242 -27.97 42.09 12.55
N VAL A 243 -28.48 41.60 11.43
CA VAL A 243 -29.91 41.31 11.22
C VAL A 243 -30.08 39.95 10.55
N VAL A 244 -31.17 39.26 10.90
CA VAL A 244 -31.53 38.02 10.21
C VAL A 244 -31.88 38.35 8.75
N PRO A 245 -31.35 37.64 7.75
CA PRO A 245 -31.70 37.84 6.35
C PRO A 245 -33.22 37.75 6.15
N GLN A 246 -33.83 38.81 5.63
CA GLN A 246 -35.29 38.94 5.52
C GLN A 246 -35.68 40.09 4.59
N GLU A 247 -36.95 40.11 4.19
CA GLU A 247 -37.55 41.21 3.45
C GLU A 247 -38.30 42.17 4.38
N VAL A 248 -38.20 43.46 4.08
CA VAL A 248 -38.99 44.54 4.68
C VAL A 248 -39.83 45.17 3.58
N ALA A 249 -41.15 45.19 3.78
CA ALA A 249 -42.09 45.69 2.77
C ALA A 249 -41.89 47.17 2.44
N THR A 250 -42.26 47.57 1.21
CA THR A 250 -42.25 48.97 0.77
C THR A 250 -42.99 49.90 1.74
N GLY A 251 -42.44 51.09 1.98
CA GLY A 251 -43.00 52.13 2.85
C GLY A 251 -42.87 51.85 4.36
N VAL A 252 -42.33 50.69 4.76
CA VAL A 252 -42.07 50.37 6.16
C VAL A 252 -40.73 50.97 6.61
N LYS A 253 -40.68 51.45 7.86
CA LYS A 253 -39.49 52.09 8.43
C LYS A 253 -38.36 51.08 8.57
N LEU A 254 -37.21 51.36 7.97
CA LEU A 254 -35.97 50.60 8.16
C LEU A 254 -35.19 51.11 9.37
N PHE A 255 -35.09 52.43 9.52
CA PHE A 255 -34.32 53.05 10.60
C PHE A 255 -35.11 54.15 11.32
N SER A 256 -34.91 54.24 12.62
CA SER A 256 -35.24 55.43 13.43
C SER A 256 -33.94 56.12 13.81
N ILE A 257 -33.75 57.36 13.38
CA ILE A 257 -32.51 58.13 13.56
C ILE A 257 -32.81 59.31 14.47
N THR A 258 -32.11 59.44 15.59
CA THR A 258 -32.25 60.54 16.54
C THR A 258 -30.98 61.37 16.57
N VAL A 259 -31.10 62.67 16.34
CA VAL A 259 -30.01 63.64 16.49
C VAL A 259 -30.48 64.74 17.43
N ASP A 260 -29.78 64.94 18.54
CA ASP A 260 -30.07 65.98 19.54
C ASP A 260 -31.55 65.98 20.01
N GLY A 261 -32.07 64.77 20.27
CA GLY A 261 -33.45 64.55 20.71
C GLY A 261 -34.53 64.59 19.62
N VAL A 262 -34.19 64.91 18.36
CA VAL A 262 -35.14 64.93 17.23
C VAL A 262 -35.07 63.61 16.46
N ALA A 263 -36.21 62.89 16.38
CA ALA A 263 -36.31 61.61 15.70
C ALA A 263 -36.79 61.75 14.24
N TYR A 264 -36.12 61.02 13.34
CA TYR A 264 -36.41 60.87 11.92
C TYR A 264 -36.64 59.40 11.58
N SER A 265 -37.43 59.11 10.55
CA SER A 265 -37.71 57.76 10.09
C SER A 265 -37.26 57.60 8.63
N PHE A 266 -36.40 56.62 8.37
CA PHE A 266 -35.98 56.27 7.02
C PHE A 266 -36.75 55.03 6.54
N SER A 267 -37.35 55.12 5.35
CA SER A 267 -38.11 54.04 4.69
C SER A 267 -37.79 54.04 3.20
N LYS A 268 -37.87 52.88 2.54
CA LYS A 268 -37.74 52.78 1.08
C LYS A 268 -39.10 52.75 0.39
N ASN A 269 -39.14 53.23 -0.85
CA ASN A 269 -40.33 53.19 -1.72
C ASN A 269 -40.50 51.85 -2.47
N GLU A 270 -39.63 50.89 -2.18
CA GLU A 270 -39.61 49.54 -2.71
C GLU A 270 -39.37 48.56 -1.54
N THR A 271 -39.69 47.28 -1.76
CA THR A 271 -39.35 46.21 -0.81
C THR A 271 -37.83 46.12 -0.70
N PHE A 272 -37.32 46.06 0.52
CA PHE A 272 -35.89 45.96 0.80
C PHE A 272 -35.54 44.59 1.36
N THR A 273 -34.51 43.96 0.81
CA THR A 273 -34.07 42.63 1.23
C THR A 273 -32.70 42.72 1.89
N TYR A 274 -32.62 42.28 3.15
CA TYR A 274 -31.35 42.00 3.80
C TYR A 274 -30.78 40.68 3.24
N VAL A 275 -29.78 40.78 2.38
CA VAL A 275 -29.13 39.65 1.70
C VAL A 275 -28.16 38.94 2.66
N PRO A 276 -28.18 37.59 2.76
CA PRO A 276 -27.25 36.85 3.62
C PRO A 276 -25.80 37.11 3.22
N SER A 277 -24.90 37.11 4.21
CA SER A 277 -23.45 37.30 4.02
C SER A 277 -23.04 38.64 3.39
N LYS A 278 -23.91 39.67 3.44
CA LYS A 278 -23.68 40.98 2.84
C LYS A 278 -23.86 42.13 3.82
N MET A 279 -23.09 43.18 3.58
CA MET A 279 -23.18 44.45 4.28
C MET A 279 -23.97 45.47 3.45
N HIS A 280 -25.01 46.04 4.05
CA HIS A 280 -25.90 47.02 3.42
C HIS A 280 -25.57 48.39 3.99
N ASN A 281 -24.99 49.24 3.15
CA ASN A 281 -24.41 50.51 3.54
C ASN A 281 -25.36 51.64 3.21
N PHE A 282 -25.60 52.53 4.17
CA PHE A 282 -26.41 53.73 4.01
C PHE A 282 -25.62 54.92 4.56
N THR A 283 -25.25 55.86 3.70
CA THR A 283 -24.71 57.15 4.15
C THR A 283 -25.83 58.18 4.13
N ILE A 284 -26.17 58.70 5.31
CA ILE A 284 -27.24 59.68 5.49
C ILE A 284 -26.59 60.98 5.96
N ARG A 285 -26.60 61.99 5.08
CA ARG A 285 -26.16 63.32 5.42
C ARG A 285 -27.23 64.03 6.23
N VAL A 286 -26.81 64.71 7.29
CA VAL A 286 -27.67 65.50 8.15
C VAL A 286 -27.35 66.96 7.91
N ASP A 287 -28.31 67.76 7.47
CA ASP A 287 -28.19 69.20 7.25
C ASP A 287 -28.96 69.96 8.35
N LYS A 288 -28.37 71.00 8.96
CA LYS A 288 -29.02 71.82 10.00
C LYS A 288 -29.76 73.00 9.37
N LYS A 289 -31.10 73.08 9.53
CA LYS A 289 -31.89 74.20 8.98
C LYS A 289 -31.82 75.44 9.88
N ALA A 290 -31.64 76.60 9.26
CA ALA A 290 -31.28 77.85 9.94
C ALA A 290 -32.29 78.42 10.96
N ASN A 291 -33.57 78.00 11.00
CA ASN A 291 -34.61 78.76 11.74
C ASN A 291 -35.57 77.98 12.66
N GLU A 292 -35.43 76.67 12.89
CA GLU A 292 -36.39 75.95 13.78
C GLU A 292 -35.80 74.80 14.64
N GLY A 293 -34.47 74.64 14.71
CA GLY A 293 -33.88 73.49 15.41
C GLY A 293 -34.22 72.13 14.77
N LYS A 294 -34.59 72.14 13.47
CA LYS A 294 -34.93 70.94 12.68
C LYS A 294 -33.75 70.54 11.79
N TYR A 295 -33.48 69.24 11.74
CA TYR A 295 -32.49 68.62 10.86
C TYR A 295 -33.17 68.05 9.61
N GLU A 296 -32.44 68.05 8.48
CA GLU A 296 -32.83 67.37 7.24
C GLU A 296 -31.91 66.18 6.98
N PHE A 297 -32.49 65.03 6.68
CA PHE A 297 -31.76 63.78 6.46
C PHE A 297 -31.84 63.39 4.99
N VAL A 298 -30.70 63.35 4.32
CA VAL A 298 -30.59 63.05 2.89
C VAL A 298 -29.76 61.78 2.71
N LEU A 299 -30.32 60.77 2.06
CA LEU A 299 -29.54 59.59 1.65
C LEU A 299 -28.57 60.01 0.53
N VAL A 300 -27.28 59.89 0.79
CA VAL A 300 -26.20 60.27 -0.13
C VAL A 300 -25.71 59.08 -0.94
N SER A 301 -25.62 57.91 -0.30
CA SER A 301 -25.22 56.67 -0.97
C SER A 301 -25.88 55.46 -0.32
N GLU A 302 -26.14 54.45 -1.16
CA GLU A 302 -26.59 53.12 -0.78
C GLU A 302 -25.76 52.10 -1.57
N SER A 303 -25.24 51.07 -0.90
CA SER A 303 -24.53 49.98 -1.57
C SER A 303 -24.65 48.65 -0.81
N ILE A 304 -24.49 47.55 -1.54
CA ILE A 304 -24.35 46.22 -0.97
C ILE A 304 -22.94 45.73 -1.28
N THR A 305 -22.15 45.52 -0.24
CA THR A 305 -20.74 45.12 -0.36
C THR A 305 -20.49 43.74 0.24
N ALA A 306 -19.30 43.18 -0.03
CA ALA A 306 -18.79 42.06 0.74
C ALA A 306 -18.69 42.46 2.23
N TRP A 307 -18.73 41.47 3.11
CA TRP A 307 -18.58 41.70 4.55
C TRP A 307 -17.18 42.23 4.84
N GLU A 308 -17.13 43.37 5.53
CA GLU A 308 -15.90 44.00 6.02
C GLU A 308 -15.69 43.61 7.48
N ASP A 309 -14.47 43.76 7.99
CA ASP A 309 -14.13 43.37 9.36
C ASP A 309 -15.06 43.93 10.44
N ASP A 310 -15.39 43.06 11.40
CA ASP A 310 -16.28 43.38 12.51
C ASP A 310 -15.54 44.09 13.65
N GLN A 311 -15.91 45.34 13.90
CA GLN A 311 -15.24 46.22 14.85
C GLN A 311 -15.47 45.86 16.33
N ALA A 312 -16.35 44.91 16.63
CA ALA A 312 -16.66 44.43 17.98
C ALA A 312 -16.36 42.93 18.10
N SER A 313 -15.35 42.55 18.89
CA SER A 313 -15.03 41.16 19.24
C SER A 313 -14.35 41.08 20.63
N HIS A 314 -14.59 40.00 21.39
CA HIS A 314 -14.16 39.69 22.77
C HIS A 314 -12.84 40.34 23.20
N ASP A 315 -12.89 41.60 23.68
CA ASP A 315 -11.76 42.38 24.18
C ASP A 315 -10.45 42.11 23.42
N ALA A 316 -10.52 42.06 22.08
CA ALA A 316 -9.35 41.86 21.25
C ALA A 316 -8.29 42.87 21.71
N THR A 317 -7.06 42.43 21.94
CA THR A 317 -5.95 43.39 21.93
C THR A 317 -5.82 43.87 20.49
N ALA A 318 -6.73 44.77 20.07
CA ALA A 318 -6.87 45.21 18.71
C ALA A 318 -5.51 45.75 18.26
N ARG A 319 -4.83 44.97 17.44
CA ARG A 319 -3.60 45.37 16.79
C ARG A 319 -4.02 46.23 15.62
N GLU A 320 -4.45 47.45 15.92
CA GLU A 320 -4.77 48.45 14.90
C GLU A 320 -3.53 48.67 14.04
N TYR A 321 -3.75 48.81 12.74
CA TYR A 321 -2.69 49.30 11.87
C TYR A 321 -2.44 50.77 12.15
N ILE A 322 -1.17 51.13 12.29
CA ILE A 322 -0.77 52.53 12.18
C ILE A 322 -0.74 52.85 10.69
N VAL A 323 -1.65 53.71 10.24
CA VAL A 323 -1.77 54.11 8.84
C VAL A 323 -0.80 55.26 8.55
N ILE A 324 0.07 55.09 7.56
CA ILE A 324 1.01 56.10 7.10
C ILE A 324 0.82 56.30 5.60
N GLU A 325 0.44 57.53 5.22
CA GLU A 325 0.48 57.96 3.83
C GLU A 325 1.93 58.32 3.48
N SER A 326 2.49 57.66 2.46
CA SER A 326 3.89 57.79 2.07
C SER A 326 4.04 58.45 0.71
N GLU A 327 5.19 59.11 0.53
CA GLU A 327 5.75 59.43 -0.78
C GLU A 327 6.91 58.47 -1.08
N ALA A 328 7.15 58.16 -2.36
CA ALA A 328 8.18 57.20 -2.75
C ALA A 328 9.56 57.57 -2.22
N GLY A 329 10.17 56.66 -1.45
CA GLY A 329 11.50 56.78 -0.86
C GLY A 329 11.55 57.60 0.43
N LYS A 330 10.38 57.97 0.99
CA LYS A 330 10.25 58.85 2.15
C LYS A 330 9.47 58.25 3.31
N LEU A 331 9.28 56.93 3.38
CA LEU A 331 8.46 56.30 4.41
C LEU A 331 8.93 56.64 5.83
N LYS A 332 10.25 56.71 6.05
CA LYS A 332 10.84 57.09 7.35
C LYS A 332 10.47 58.52 7.74
N GLU A 333 10.56 59.45 6.81
CA GLU A 333 10.18 60.85 6.99
C GLU A 333 8.68 60.96 7.29
N CYS A 334 7.83 60.23 6.55
CA CYS A 334 6.38 60.21 6.77
C CYS A 334 6.00 59.64 8.15
N ILE A 335 6.64 58.55 8.59
CA ILE A 335 6.46 57.99 9.95
C ILE A 335 6.85 59.03 11.01
N THR A 336 7.97 59.72 10.81
CA THR A 336 8.46 60.74 11.74
C THR A 336 7.52 61.96 11.77
N ALA A 337 7.02 62.40 10.62
CA ALA A 337 6.05 63.49 10.50
C ALA A 337 4.72 63.16 11.20
N ALA A 338 4.31 61.89 11.15
CA ALA A 338 3.16 61.35 11.92
C ALA A 338 3.44 61.21 13.44
N LYS A 339 4.62 61.65 13.92
CA LYS A 339 5.07 61.57 15.32
C LYS A 339 5.08 60.14 15.88
N LYS A 340 5.43 59.16 15.04
CA LYS A 340 5.60 57.75 15.43
C LYS A 340 7.09 57.36 15.42
N ASP A 341 7.45 56.35 16.20
CA ASP A 341 8.81 55.80 16.24
C ASP A 341 8.86 54.44 15.53
N PHE A 342 9.51 54.40 14.36
CA PHE A 342 9.62 53.21 13.52
C PHE A 342 10.26 52.00 14.23
N ARG A 343 11.07 52.22 15.28
CA ARG A 343 11.69 51.13 16.05
C ARG A 343 10.69 50.37 16.92
N ASN A 344 9.55 51.00 17.22
CA ASN A 344 8.49 50.46 18.06
C ASN A 344 7.23 50.07 17.29
N LEU A 345 7.16 50.39 15.99
CA LEU A 345 6.03 50.04 15.13
C LEU A 345 5.98 48.53 14.87
N GLN A 346 4.84 47.93 15.21
CA GLN A 346 4.58 46.51 14.99
C GLN A 346 3.58 46.27 13.84
N ASN A 347 2.59 47.13 13.68
CA ASN A 347 1.53 46.97 12.69
C ASN A 347 1.46 48.22 11.82
N LEU A 348 1.79 48.11 10.55
CA LEU A 348 1.87 49.22 9.61
C LEU A 348 0.95 49.00 8.42
N LYS A 349 0.07 49.96 8.14
CA LYS A 349 -0.63 50.08 6.86
C LYS A 349 -0.03 51.28 6.12
N ILE A 350 0.32 51.08 4.87
CA ILE A 350 0.85 52.15 4.03
C ILE A 350 -0.19 52.50 2.97
N THR A 351 -0.39 53.79 2.74
CA THR A 351 -1.14 54.33 1.60
C THR A 351 -0.24 55.27 0.79
N GLY A 352 -0.65 55.65 -0.42
CA GLY A 352 0.15 56.52 -1.29
C GLY A 352 1.21 55.74 -2.07
N GLU A 353 2.43 56.28 -2.13
CA GLU A 353 3.51 55.77 -2.98
C GLU A 353 4.72 55.31 -2.15
N ILE A 354 5.29 54.15 -2.50
CA ILE A 354 6.57 53.67 -1.96
C ILE A 354 7.48 53.22 -3.09
N ASN A 355 8.78 53.04 -2.82
CA ASN A 355 9.72 52.43 -3.74
C ASN A 355 10.66 51.43 -3.02
N ALA A 356 11.67 50.93 -3.73
CA ALA A 356 12.59 49.94 -3.18
C ALA A 356 13.32 50.39 -1.91
N LEU A 357 13.62 51.69 -1.76
CA LEU A 357 14.28 52.20 -0.56
C LEU A 357 13.39 52.06 0.68
N ASP A 358 12.07 52.21 0.52
CA ASP A 358 11.13 52.05 1.63
C ASP A 358 11.01 50.58 2.05
N PHE A 359 11.02 49.64 1.10
CA PHE A 359 11.08 48.20 1.40
C PHE A 359 12.35 47.85 2.19
N TYR A 360 13.52 48.28 1.73
CA TYR A 360 14.78 48.05 2.43
C TYR A 360 14.81 48.72 3.80
N PHE A 361 14.25 49.91 3.94
CA PHE A 361 14.09 50.56 5.24
C PHE A 361 13.22 49.74 6.19
N MET A 362 12.06 49.24 5.74
CA MET A 362 11.22 48.36 6.55
C MET A 362 11.96 47.06 6.93
N ARG A 363 12.66 46.44 5.99
CA ARG A 363 13.46 45.23 6.20
C ARG A 363 14.54 45.45 7.25
N ASP A 364 15.39 46.45 7.06
CA ASP A 364 16.66 46.61 7.78
C ASP A 364 16.56 47.45 9.05
N SER A 365 15.52 48.30 9.18
CA SER A 365 15.43 49.27 10.30
C SER A 365 14.19 49.13 11.18
N MET A 366 13.15 48.38 10.77
CA MET A 366 11.92 48.22 11.56
C MET A 366 11.85 46.84 12.23
N ASP A 367 12.74 46.55 13.18
CA ASP A 367 12.92 45.20 13.77
C ASP A 367 11.66 44.61 14.38
N ARG A 368 10.74 45.45 14.90
CA ARG A 368 9.50 45.02 15.55
C ARG A 368 8.31 44.89 14.60
N LEU A 369 8.47 45.18 13.30
CA LEU A 369 7.39 45.10 12.32
C LEU A 369 6.88 43.66 12.16
N GLN A 370 5.64 43.42 12.61
CA GLN A 370 4.96 42.13 12.60
C GLN A 370 3.86 42.03 11.55
N ALA A 371 3.19 43.13 11.21
CA ALA A 371 2.12 43.11 10.23
C ALA A 371 2.27 44.27 9.25
N LEU A 372 2.20 43.95 7.97
CA LEU A 372 2.34 44.91 6.89
C LEU A 372 1.16 44.83 5.93
N ASN A 373 0.43 45.93 5.78
CA ASN A 373 -0.65 46.05 4.82
C ASN A 373 -0.29 47.07 3.73
N LEU A 374 -0.14 46.58 2.50
CA LEU A 374 0.23 47.37 1.31
C LEU A 374 -0.91 47.46 0.29
N LYS A 375 -2.15 47.07 0.65
CA LYS A 375 -3.26 46.91 -0.30
C LYS A 375 -3.46 48.10 -1.24
N GLU A 376 -3.37 49.32 -0.70
CA GLU A 376 -3.64 50.58 -1.42
C GLU A 376 -2.37 51.28 -1.94
N VAL A 377 -1.21 50.62 -1.83
CA VAL A 377 0.07 51.19 -2.23
C VAL A 377 0.26 51.14 -3.74
N LYS A 378 0.85 52.21 -4.29
CA LYS A 378 1.47 52.21 -5.63
C LYS A 378 2.98 52.13 -5.48
N ILE A 379 3.61 51.16 -6.13
CA ILE A 379 5.07 51.03 -6.08
C ILE A 379 5.67 51.84 -7.24
N LYS A 380 6.58 52.78 -6.93
CA LYS A 380 7.25 53.63 -7.91
C LYS A 380 8.64 53.13 -8.24
N ARG A 381 9.03 53.26 -9.50
CA ARG A 381 10.38 52.97 -9.99
C ARG A 381 11.46 53.83 -9.31
N ASN A 382 12.63 53.24 -9.06
CA ASN A 382 13.83 53.96 -8.60
C ASN A 382 14.98 54.02 -9.63
N SER A 383 15.11 53.05 -10.53
CA SER A 383 16.00 53.10 -11.72
C SER A 383 16.06 51.77 -12.49
N GLU A 384 15.87 50.62 -11.83
CA GLU A 384 15.90 49.27 -12.44
C GLU A 384 14.56 48.50 -12.37
N ASP A 385 13.60 48.99 -11.58
CA ASP A 385 12.28 48.39 -11.41
C ASP A 385 11.22 49.12 -12.27
N LEU A 386 10.19 48.39 -12.72
CA LEU A 386 8.98 49.04 -13.24
C LEU A 386 8.05 49.42 -12.06
N ASP A 387 7.10 50.32 -12.34
CA ASP A 387 6.04 50.62 -11.37
C ASP A 387 5.27 49.32 -11.03
N ASP A 388 4.83 49.22 -9.78
CA ASP A 388 4.05 48.10 -9.24
C ASP A 388 4.77 46.73 -9.27
N GLU A 389 6.09 46.74 -9.06
CA GLU A 389 6.92 45.54 -8.85
C GLU A 389 7.50 45.52 -7.42
N ILE A 390 7.30 44.44 -6.66
CA ILE A 390 8.02 44.26 -5.37
C ILE A 390 9.49 43.97 -5.68
N PRO A 391 10.45 44.72 -5.12
CA PRO A 391 11.87 44.66 -5.50
C PRO A 391 12.55 43.37 -5.02
N VAL A 392 13.75 43.13 -5.56
CA VAL A 392 14.61 42.01 -5.13
C VAL A 392 14.92 42.14 -3.65
N GLU A 393 14.76 41.04 -2.91
CA GLU A 393 15.02 40.96 -1.46
C GLU A 393 14.25 41.98 -0.59
N ALA A 394 13.08 42.45 -1.05
CA ALA A 394 12.27 43.49 -0.41
C ALA A 394 12.14 43.37 1.12
N MET A 395 11.88 42.15 1.61
CA MET A 395 11.68 41.78 3.01
C MET A 395 12.44 40.49 3.37
N ALA A 396 13.52 40.18 2.65
CA ALA A 396 14.29 38.95 2.87
C ALA A 396 14.69 38.76 4.35
N ASN A 397 14.48 37.55 4.87
CA ASN A 397 14.78 37.13 6.24
C ASN A 397 14.13 38.00 7.34
N LYS A 398 13.00 38.67 7.03
CA LYS A 398 12.26 39.46 8.02
C LYS A 398 11.50 38.57 8.99
N TYR A 399 12.20 37.94 9.93
CA TYR A 399 11.63 37.00 10.89
C TYR A 399 10.58 37.61 11.83
N SER A 400 10.56 38.92 11.98
CA SER A 400 9.51 39.60 12.76
C SER A 400 8.18 39.65 12.01
N LEU A 401 8.16 39.58 10.68
CA LEU A 401 6.94 39.68 9.88
C LEU A 401 6.10 38.40 10.01
N LEU A 402 4.88 38.57 10.49
CA LEU A 402 3.87 37.54 10.73
C LEU A 402 2.71 37.59 9.73
N ARG A 403 2.38 38.78 9.22
CA ARG A 403 1.24 39.04 8.33
C ARG A 403 1.61 39.99 7.19
N LEU A 404 1.12 39.69 6.00
CA LEU A 404 1.36 40.46 4.78
C LEU A 404 0.07 40.59 3.97
N VAL A 405 -0.25 41.81 3.54
CA VAL A 405 -1.25 42.08 2.49
C VAL A 405 -0.54 42.77 1.33
N LEU A 406 -0.62 42.17 0.13
CA LEU A 406 0.03 42.65 -1.08
C LEU A 406 -0.79 43.78 -1.75
N PRO A 407 -0.17 44.65 -2.56
CA PRO A 407 -0.86 45.74 -3.26
C PRO A 407 -1.86 45.26 -4.33
N ASP A 408 -3.03 45.90 -4.43
CA ASP A 408 -4.07 45.53 -5.40
C ASP A 408 -3.67 45.80 -6.87
N GLN A 409 -2.68 46.66 -7.13
CA GLN A 409 -2.18 46.98 -8.48
C GLN A 409 -0.90 46.23 -8.86
N LEU A 410 -0.48 45.25 -8.04
CA LEU A 410 0.81 44.56 -8.19
C LEU A 410 0.92 43.82 -9.54
N LEU A 411 2.04 44.01 -10.24
CA LEU A 411 2.33 43.36 -11.53
C LEU A 411 3.35 42.24 -11.41
N LYS A 412 4.36 42.38 -10.55
CA LYS A 412 5.41 41.36 -10.36
C LYS A 412 5.94 41.31 -8.93
N ILE A 413 6.40 40.12 -8.54
CA ILE A 413 7.17 39.90 -7.31
C ILE A 413 8.57 39.45 -7.73
N LYS A 414 9.61 40.23 -7.43
CA LYS A 414 10.97 39.89 -7.86
C LYS A 414 11.63 38.83 -6.98
N ARG A 415 12.80 38.38 -7.45
CA ARG A 415 13.62 37.35 -6.81
C ARG A 415 13.82 37.61 -5.32
N SER A 416 13.66 36.56 -4.53
CA SER A 416 13.92 36.55 -3.09
C SER A 416 13.17 37.61 -2.27
N ALA A 417 12.07 38.18 -2.80
CA ALA A 417 11.35 39.29 -2.17
C ALA A 417 11.00 39.06 -0.69
N PHE A 418 10.60 37.85 -0.32
CA PHE A 418 10.23 37.44 1.04
C PHE A 418 10.96 36.17 1.50
N ILE A 419 12.09 35.82 0.87
CA ILE A 419 12.84 34.60 1.22
C ILE A 419 13.10 34.52 2.72
N GLY A 420 12.91 33.34 3.31
CA GLY A 420 13.24 33.11 4.72
C GLY A 420 12.37 33.85 5.72
N CYS A 421 11.24 34.46 5.32
CA CYS A 421 10.24 35.00 6.25
C CYS A 421 9.48 33.85 6.97
N LYS A 422 10.22 33.06 7.76
CA LYS A 422 9.78 31.77 8.31
C LYS A 422 8.59 31.87 9.27
N ASN A 423 8.31 33.05 9.81
CA ASN A 423 7.20 33.32 10.72
C ASN A 423 6.00 33.98 10.01
N LEU A 424 6.08 34.22 8.70
CA LEU A 424 4.95 34.72 7.91
C LEU A 424 3.86 33.64 7.88
N THR A 425 2.67 33.95 8.37
CA THR A 425 1.60 32.98 8.65
C THR A 425 0.32 33.26 7.86
N GLY A 426 -0.55 32.25 7.78
CA GLY A 426 -1.86 32.34 7.15
C GLY A 426 -1.83 32.07 5.65
N SER A 427 -2.85 32.57 4.96
CA SER A 427 -3.04 32.43 3.51
C SER A 427 -2.22 33.47 2.75
N LEU A 428 -1.69 33.09 1.59
CA LEU A 428 -0.99 33.99 0.66
C LEU A 428 -1.86 34.22 -0.56
N ILE A 429 -2.42 35.43 -0.66
CA ILE A 429 -3.23 35.86 -1.80
C ILE A 429 -2.35 36.70 -2.72
N ILE A 430 -2.01 36.15 -3.89
CA ILE A 430 -1.31 36.90 -4.93
C ILE A 430 -2.37 37.69 -5.74
N PRO A 431 -2.32 39.03 -5.78
CA PRO A 431 -3.36 39.86 -6.40
C PRO A 431 -3.54 39.63 -7.90
N GLU A 432 -4.77 39.83 -8.39
CA GLU A 432 -5.05 39.82 -9.83
C GLU A 432 -4.30 40.96 -10.53
N GLY A 433 -3.69 40.67 -11.68
CA GLY A 433 -2.76 41.57 -12.37
C GLY A 433 -1.31 41.11 -12.30
N VAL A 434 -0.93 40.30 -11.30
CA VAL A 434 0.42 39.74 -11.23
C VAL A 434 0.64 38.77 -12.38
N THR A 435 1.73 38.96 -13.11
CA THR A 435 2.12 38.16 -14.28
C THR A 435 3.38 37.32 -14.05
N TYR A 436 4.18 37.67 -13.04
CA TYR A 436 5.49 37.05 -12.79
C TYR A 436 5.81 36.99 -11.28
N ILE A 437 6.23 35.82 -10.81
CA ILE A 437 6.77 35.59 -9.46
C ILE A 437 8.20 35.07 -9.63
N GLY A 438 9.16 35.80 -9.08
CA GLY A 438 10.59 35.53 -9.24
C GLY A 438 11.11 34.37 -8.40
N ALA A 439 12.29 33.89 -8.77
CA ALA A 439 12.98 32.80 -8.08
C ALA A 439 13.09 33.09 -6.57
N SER A 440 12.80 32.08 -5.74
CA SER A 440 12.88 32.15 -4.28
C SER A 440 12.01 33.23 -3.61
N ALA A 441 11.02 33.81 -4.31
CA ALA A 441 10.21 34.92 -3.82
C ALA A 441 9.64 34.69 -2.40
N PHE A 442 9.19 33.47 -2.10
CA PHE A 442 8.66 33.04 -0.80
C PHE A 442 9.36 31.78 -0.25
N ASP A 443 10.54 31.40 -0.76
CA ASP A 443 11.26 30.21 -0.31
C ASP A 443 11.47 30.24 1.21
N LYS A 444 11.29 29.09 1.87
CA LYS A 444 11.40 28.87 3.32
C LYS A 444 10.44 29.70 4.17
N CYS A 445 9.34 30.21 3.61
CA CYS A 445 8.21 30.75 4.39
C CYS A 445 7.37 29.62 5.00
N ARG A 446 7.97 28.82 5.88
CA ARG A 446 7.41 27.56 6.40
C ARG A 446 6.11 27.72 7.19
N ALA A 447 5.88 28.88 7.80
CA ALA A 447 4.66 29.15 8.56
C ALA A 447 3.47 29.60 7.68
N LEU A 448 3.67 29.80 6.38
CA LEU A 448 2.58 30.02 5.41
C LEU A 448 1.83 28.71 5.23
N THR A 449 0.92 28.45 6.15
CA THR A 449 0.19 27.19 6.22
C THR A 449 -1.22 27.28 5.64
N GLY A 450 -1.68 28.48 5.29
CA GLY A 450 -2.99 28.71 4.69
C GLY A 450 -3.08 28.40 3.20
N THR A 451 -4.06 29.02 2.56
CA THR A 451 -4.33 28.86 1.14
C THR A 451 -3.36 29.69 0.30
N LEU A 452 -2.84 29.10 -0.78
CA LEU A 452 -2.16 29.82 -1.85
C LEU A 452 -3.18 30.17 -2.94
N VAL A 453 -3.40 31.45 -3.18
CA VAL A 453 -4.25 31.93 -4.28
C VAL A 453 -3.36 32.55 -5.36
N LEU A 454 -3.32 31.91 -6.53
CA LEU A 454 -2.60 32.40 -7.72
C LEU A 454 -3.60 33.10 -8.66
N PRO A 455 -3.25 34.26 -9.25
CA PRO A 455 -4.16 35.03 -10.09
C PRO A 455 -4.26 34.46 -11.49
N THR A 456 -5.36 34.79 -12.18
CA THR A 456 -5.61 34.26 -13.54
C THR A 456 -4.69 34.88 -14.60
N THR A 457 -4.04 36.00 -14.27
CA THR A 457 -3.04 36.68 -15.09
C THR A 457 -1.63 36.09 -15.01
N LEU A 458 -1.36 35.16 -14.08
CA LEU A 458 -0.02 34.65 -13.85
C LEU A 458 0.49 33.84 -15.05
N GLU A 459 1.67 34.21 -15.56
CA GLU A 459 2.32 33.54 -16.70
C GLU A 459 3.62 32.82 -16.30
N TYR A 460 4.33 33.32 -15.29
CA TYR A 460 5.64 32.81 -14.88
C TYR A 460 5.75 32.65 -13.35
N ILE A 461 6.10 31.45 -12.92
CA ILE A 461 6.69 31.18 -11.61
C ILE A 461 8.13 30.77 -11.88
N ASP A 462 9.08 31.62 -11.53
CA ASP A 462 10.49 31.41 -11.77
C ASP A 462 11.15 30.63 -10.62
N GLY A 463 12.32 30.06 -10.87
CA GLY A 463 13.02 29.19 -9.93
C GLY A 463 14.51 29.10 -10.25
N GLY A 464 15.29 28.55 -9.31
CA GLY A 464 16.75 28.51 -9.45
C GLY A 464 17.39 29.84 -9.08
N ASP A 465 18.05 29.86 -7.93
CA ASP A 465 18.92 30.96 -7.48
C ASP A 465 20.38 30.47 -7.47
N PHE A 466 21.35 31.36 -7.71
CA PHE A 466 22.80 31.14 -7.62
C PHE A 466 23.25 30.43 -6.33
N ALA A 467 22.42 30.39 -5.29
CA ALA A 467 22.71 29.80 -3.98
C ALA A 467 22.24 28.33 -3.77
N GLY A 468 21.65 27.68 -4.79
CA GLY A 468 21.33 26.23 -4.77
C GLY A 468 19.95 25.86 -4.23
N ASN A 469 19.29 24.89 -4.89
CA ASN A 469 18.02 24.21 -4.54
C ASN A 469 16.89 25.10 -3.95
N MET A 470 16.66 26.29 -4.51
CA MET A 470 15.57 27.20 -4.07
C MET A 470 14.57 27.45 -5.19
N GLY A 471 13.29 27.56 -4.84
CA GLY A 471 12.21 27.86 -5.78
C GLY A 471 11.20 28.86 -5.21
N ALA A 472 10.35 29.45 -6.06
CA ALA A 472 9.47 30.56 -5.67
C ALA A 472 8.67 30.31 -4.37
N PHE A 473 8.21 29.08 -4.13
CA PHE A 473 7.48 28.67 -2.93
C PHE A 473 8.15 27.49 -2.21
N GLY A 474 9.44 27.23 -2.46
CA GLY A 474 10.15 26.08 -1.88
C GLY A 474 10.05 26.03 -0.35
N GLY A 475 9.59 24.92 0.21
CA GLY A 475 9.44 24.71 1.64
C GLY A 475 8.35 25.57 2.31
N CYS A 476 7.40 26.13 1.56
CA CYS A 476 6.20 26.73 2.12
C CYS A 476 5.28 25.66 2.74
N GLY A 477 4.59 26.00 3.83
CA GLY A 477 3.76 25.07 4.58
C GLY A 477 2.30 24.95 4.10
N PHE A 478 1.98 25.42 2.89
CA PHE A 478 0.60 25.61 2.42
C PHE A 478 -0.24 24.34 2.60
N THR A 479 -1.49 24.49 3.04
CA THR A 479 -2.42 23.37 3.26
C THR A 479 -3.69 23.59 2.43
N CYS A 480 -3.58 23.51 1.12
CA CYS A 480 -4.69 23.73 0.18
C CYS A 480 -4.57 22.87 -1.09
N GLU A 481 -5.68 22.78 -1.83
CA GLU A 481 -5.65 22.26 -3.19
C GLU A 481 -4.74 23.14 -4.06
N LEU A 482 -3.81 22.54 -4.81
CA LEU A 482 -2.95 23.30 -5.73
C LEU A 482 -3.70 23.60 -7.03
N LYS A 483 -4.02 24.87 -7.26
CA LYS A 483 -4.66 25.36 -8.50
C LYS A 483 -3.69 26.20 -9.31
N LEU A 484 -3.17 25.62 -10.39
CA LEU A 484 -2.32 26.33 -11.34
C LEU A 484 -3.18 27.08 -12.37
N PRO A 485 -2.89 28.36 -12.68
CA PRO A 485 -3.71 29.15 -13.59
C PRO A 485 -3.47 28.79 -15.07
N GLU A 486 -4.53 28.84 -15.88
CA GLU A 486 -4.54 28.44 -17.31
C GLU A 486 -3.55 29.20 -18.22
N LYS A 487 -3.12 30.40 -17.81
CA LYS A 487 -2.15 31.22 -18.57
C LYS A 487 -0.69 30.91 -18.23
N LEU A 488 -0.44 30.06 -17.24
CA LEU A 488 0.91 29.74 -16.79
C LEU A 488 1.68 29.03 -17.91
N LYS A 489 2.84 29.59 -18.28
CA LYS A 489 3.74 29.09 -19.32
C LYS A 489 5.00 28.47 -18.74
N HIS A 490 5.40 28.88 -17.54
CA HIS A 490 6.67 28.51 -16.97
C HIS A 490 6.56 28.19 -15.47
N LEU A 491 7.01 26.99 -15.11
CA LEU A 491 7.26 26.56 -13.73
C LEU A 491 8.76 26.33 -13.55
N GLY A 492 9.44 27.21 -12.83
CA GLY A 492 10.88 27.18 -12.62
C GLY A 492 11.33 26.10 -11.65
N GLU A 493 12.65 25.98 -11.51
CA GLU A 493 13.28 24.97 -10.64
C GLU A 493 12.80 25.08 -9.18
N TRP A 494 12.51 23.93 -8.57
CA TRP A 494 12.11 23.80 -7.17
C TRP A 494 10.88 24.61 -6.74
N SER A 495 10.07 25.10 -7.70
CA SER A 495 8.99 26.07 -7.47
C SER A 495 8.09 25.72 -6.28
N PHE A 496 7.73 24.45 -6.11
CA PHE A 496 6.91 23.92 -5.01
C PHE A 496 7.63 22.83 -4.20
N ARG A 497 8.96 22.74 -4.25
CA ARG A 497 9.73 21.74 -3.49
C ARG A 497 9.29 21.70 -2.03
N GLU A 498 9.10 20.50 -1.46
CA GLU A 498 8.76 20.28 -0.05
C GLU A 498 7.49 21.02 0.42
N CYS A 499 6.60 21.40 -0.50
CA CYS A 499 5.28 21.92 -0.16
C CYS A 499 4.32 20.78 0.19
N ASN A 500 4.63 20.04 1.26
CA ASN A 500 3.99 18.77 1.59
C ASN A 500 2.50 18.89 1.93
N GLY A 501 2.01 20.08 2.30
CA GLY A 501 0.59 20.29 2.60
C GLY A 501 -0.28 20.59 1.37
N LEU A 502 0.32 20.79 0.18
CA LEU A 502 -0.44 20.92 -1.06
C LEU A 502 -1.07 19.57 -1.42
N TYR A 503 -2.38 19.56 -1.64
CA TYR A 503 -3.14 18.35 -1.93
C TYR A 503 -4.00 18.49 -3.19
N GLY A 504 -4.74 17.43 -3.52
CA GLY A 504 -5.68 17.39 -4.64
C GLY A 504 -5.05 16.88 -5.93
N THR A 505 -5.88 16.75 -6.97
CA THR A 505 -5.44 16.22 -8.26
C THR A 505 -4.55 17.23 -8.98
N LEU A 506 -3.32 16.84 -9.30
CA LEU A 506 -2.38 17.72 -10.01
C LEU A 506 -2.81 17.90 -11.47
N THR A 507 -3.30 19.09 -11.80
CA THR A 507 -3.64 19.48 -13.18
C THR A 507 -2.61 20.47 -13.70
N LEU A 508 -1.85 20.07 -14.72
CA LEU A 508 -0.89 20.93 -15.41
C LEU A 508 -1.60 21.71 -16.54
N PRO A 509 -1.46 23.05 -16.63
CA PRO A 509 -2.11 23.85 -17.66
C PRO A 509 -1.64 23.52 -19.08
N ASP A 510 -2.56 23.54 -20.06
CA ASP A 510 -2.26 23.22 -21.47
C ASP A 510 -1.23 24.16 -22.12
N LYS A 511 -1.10 25.39 -21.61
CA LYS A 511 -0.17 26.40 -22.13
C LYS A 511 1.25 26.29 -21.55
N LEU A 512 1.46 25.39 -20.60
CA LEU A 512 2.75 25.20 -19.94
C LEU A 512 3.80 24.72 -20.94
N GLU A 513 4.92 25.43 -21.00
CA GLU A 513 6.02 25.19 -21.94
C GLU A 513 7.26 24.62 -21.23
N PHE A 514 7.37 24.81 -19.91
CA PHE A 514 8.53 24.41 -19.13
C PHE A 514 8.16 23.95 -17.71
N ILE A 515 8.73 22.82 -17.29
CA ILE A 515 8.69 22.29 -15.92
C ILE A 515 10.14 22.12 -15.46
N GLY A 516 10.55 22.93 -14.50
CA GLY A 516 11.93 23.01 -14.02
C GLY A 516 12.34 21.84 -13.13
N LEU A 517 13.65 21.74 -12.91
CA LEU A 517 14.28 20.73 -12.05
C LEU A 517 13.63 20.75 -10.67
N GLY A 518 13.14 19.60 -10.20
CA GLY A 518 12.56 19.48 -8.86
C GLY A 518 11.29 20.30 -8.60
N ALA A 519 10.57 20.76 -9.63
CA ALA A 519 9.44 21.68 -9.49
C ALA A 519 8.41 21.27 -8.42
N PHE A 520 8.11 19.98 -8.30
CA PHE A 520 7.20 19.40 -7.30
C PHE A 520 7.89 18.42 -6.35
N HIS A 521 9.21 18.46 -6.23
CA HIS A 521 9.96 17.51 -5.41
C HIS A 521 9.40 17.40 -3.98
N GLU A 522 9.11 16.17 -3.54
CA GLU A 522 8.54 15.83 -2.24
C GLU A 522 7.13 16.42 -1.97
N CYS A 523 6.36 16.82 -2.99
CA CYS A 523 4.94 17.19 -2.82
C CYS A 523 4.05 15.96 -2.57
N LYS A 524 4.20 15.33 -1.40
CA LYS A 524 3.66 13.99 -1.06
C LYS A 524 2.15 13.85 -1.14
N ASN A 525 1.41 14.93 -0.93
CA ASN A 525 -0.06 14.91 -0.84
C ASN A 525 -0.77 15.26 -2.16
N LEU A 526 -0.05 15.61 -3.22
CA LEU A 526 -0.62 15.71 -4.57
C LEU A 526 -1.02 14.33 -5.06
N SER A 527 -2.17 14.23 -5.73
CA SER A 527 -2.74 12.94 -6.12
C SER A 527 -3.22 12.87 -7.56
N GLY A 528 -3.68 11.68 -7.98
CA GLY A 528 -4.29 11.46 -9.29
C GLY A 528 -3.29 11.16 -10.42
N SER A 529 -3.79 11.23 -11.65
CA SER A 529 -3.02 11.02 -12.88
C SER A 529 -2.19 12.26 -13.24
N VAL A 530 -1.07 12.06 -13.93
CA VAL A 530 -0.25 13.15 -14.47
C VAL A 530 -0.33 13.12 -15.99
N LYS A 531 -0.75 14.23 -16.58
CA LYS A 531 -0.72 14.46 -18.03
C LYS A 531 0.27 15.57 -18.34
N ILE A 532 1.32 15.24 -19.09
CA ILE A 532 2.32 16.23 -19.51
C ILE A 532 1.75 17.08 -20.66
N PRO A 533 1.72 18.42 -20.55
CA PRO A 533 1.17 19.29 -21.58
C PRO A 533 1.99 19.28 -22.88
N GLN A 534 1.33 19.38 -24.04
CA GLN A 534 1.92 19.16 -25.37
C GLN A 534 3.14 20.02 -25.72
N LYS A 535 3.29 21.18 -25.07
CA LYS A 535 4.42 22.10 -25.31
C LYS A 535 5.65 21.80 -24.45
N VAL A 536 5.54 20.92 -23.46
CA VAL A 536 6.66 20.50 -22.62
C VAL A 536 7.45 19.44 -23.36
N VAL A 537 8.61 19.81 -23.89
CA VAL A 537 9.47 18.92 -24.70
C VAL A 537 10.50 18.15 -23.86
N ASP A 538 10.79 18.62 -22.65
CA ASP A 538 11.75 18.03 -21.72
C ASP A 538 11.14 17.96 -20.32
N ILE A 539 11.23 16.79 -19.68
CA ILE A 539 10.85 16.62 -18.27
C ILE A 539 12.12 16.69 -17.44
N ALA A 540 12.32 17.80 -16.73
CA ALA A 540 13.54 18.05 -15.98
C ALA A 540 13.76 17.05 -14.83
N SER A 541 15.02 16.91 -14.41
CA SER A 541 15.40 16.02 -13.32
C SER A 541 14.61 16.31 -12.05
N GLY A 542 14.10 15.27 -11.41
CA GLY A 542 13.39 15.31 -10.14
C GLY A 542 12.06 16.06 -10.16
N ALA A 543 11.50 16.43 -11.32
CA ALA A 543 10.30 17.26 -11.44
C ALA A 543 9.14 16.81 -10.53
N PHE A 544 8.94 15.48 -10.38
CA PHE A 544 7.92 14.86 -9.53
C PHE A 544 8.50 13.84 -8.52
N ASN A 545 9.80 13.94 -8.22
CA ASN A 545 10.47 13.01 -7.30
C ASN A 545 9.82 13.04 -5.90
N GLY A 546 9.50 11.89 -5.33
CA GLY A 546 8.95 11.76 -3.98
C GLY A 546 7.49 12.20 -3.86
N CYS A 547 6.79 12.45 -4.97
CA CYS A 547 5.35 12.73 -4.99
C CYS A 547 4.53 11.43 -4.82
N VAL A 548 4.64 10.79 -3.65
CA VAL A 548 4.06 9.48 -3.36
C VAL A 548 2.53 9.41 -3.54
N GLY A 549 1.82 10.53 -3.41
CA GLY A 549 0.37 10.58 -3.60
C GLY A 549 -0.09 10.49 -5.07
N LEU A 550 0.80 10.73 -6.04
CA LEU A 550 0.50 10.58 -7.47
C LEU A 550 0.31 9.10 -7.79
N ASN A 551 -0.94 8.66 -7.80
CA ASN A 551 -1.35 7.25 -7.79
C ASN A 551 -2.27 6.85 -8.95
N GLY A 552 -2.39 7.74 -9.94
CA GLY A 552 -3.11 7.53 -11.19
C GLY A 552 -2.21 7.02 -12.32
N THR A 553 -2.61 7.34 -13.55
CA THR A 553 -1.87 7.01 -14.79
C THR A 553 -0.93 8.15 -15.20
N LEU A 554 0.07 7.83 -16.02
CA LEU A 554 0.98 8.79 -16.62
C LEU A 554 0.71 8.90 -18.12
N GLU A 555 0.39 10.10 -18.60
CA GLU A 555 0.22 10.40 -20.03
C GLU A 555 1.40 11.25 -20.54
N LEU A 556 2.20 10.65 -21.42
CA LEU A 556 3.32 11.27 -22.12
C LEU A 556 2.98 11.42 -23.61
N HIS A 557 3.33 12.56 -24.23
CA HIS A 557 3.12 12.78 -25.66
C HIS A 557 4.41 12.55 -26.46
N ASP A 558 4.27 12.23 -27.76
CA ASP A 558 5.39 11.94 -28.68
C ASP A 558 6.35 13.12 -28.95
N GLY A 559 6.04 14.31 -28.41
CA GLY A 559 6.88 15.51 -28.53
C GLY A 559 7.98 15.61 -27.47
N ILE A 560 7.99 14.71 -26.48
CA ILE A 560 9.00 14.68 -25.42
C ILE A 560 10.28 14.03 -25.95
N ALA A 561 11.41 14.74 -25.85
CA ALA A 561 12.71 14.29 -26.31
C ALA A 561 13.57 13.67 -25.20
N SER A 562 13.39 14.13 -23.95
CA SER A 562 14.15 13.67 -22.79
C SER A 562 13.33 13.60 -21.50
N ILE A 563 13.64 12.60 -20.66
CA ILE A 563 13.13 12.45 -19.30
C ILE A 563 14.33 12.39 -18.36
N GLY A 564 14.43 13.39 -17.47
CA GLY A 564 15.57 13.62 -16.60
C GLY A 564 15.70 12.63 -15.44
N GLU A 565 16.82 12.76 -14.73
CA GLU A 565 17.15 11.93 -13.57
C GLU A 565 16.11 12.07 -12.46
N ASN A 566 15.67 10.96 -11.86
CA ASN A 566 14.68 10.91 -10.79
C ASN A 566 13.33 11.57 -11.14
N ALA A 567 13.01 11.85 -12.40
CA ALA A 567 11.85 12.68 -12.79
C ALA A 567 10.54 12.24 -12.13
N PHE A 568 10.29 10.93 -12.01
CA PHE A 568 9.12 10.32 -11.38
C PHE A 568 9.49 9.32 -10.28
N LYS A 569 10.72 9.42 -9.72
CA LYS A 569 11.18 8.52 -8.66
C LYS A 569 10.26 8.58 -7.45
N GLY A 570 9.90 7.42 -6.90
CA GLY A 570 9.09 7.30 -5.69
C GLY A 570 7.67 7.86 -5.85
N THR A 571 7.16 7.97 -7.07
CA THR A 571 5.73 8.20 -7.31
C THR A 571 4.97 6.88 -7.28
N SER A 572 3.68 6.89 -6.98
CA SER A 572 2.82 5.69 -6.99
C SER A 572 2.08 5.51 -8.33
N LEU A 573 2.61 6.09 -9.42
CA LEU A 573 1.97 6.06 -10.74
C LEU A 573 1.86 4.61 -11.22
N LYS A 574 0.72 4.26 -11.82
CA LYS A 574 0.34 2.88 -12.15
C LYS A 574 -0.29 2.77 -13.52
N GLY A 575 -0.51 1.52 -13.95
CA GLY A 575 -1.06 1.20 -15.26
C GLY A 575 0.02 1.01 -16.31
N GLU A 576 -0.37 0.97 -17.59
CA GLU A 576 0.59 0.82 -18.69
C GLU A 576 1.40 2.11 -18.89
N LEU A 577 2.71 1.95 -19.05
CA LEU A 577 3.62 3.05 -19.37
C LEU A 577 3.87 3.10 -20.88
N HIS A 578 3.37 4.14 -21.53
CA HIS A 578 3.66 4.42 -22.93
C HIS A 578 4.77 5.47 -23.03
N LEU A 579 5.97 5.02 -23.42
CA LEU A 579 7.09 5.93 -23.64
C LEU A 579 6.92 6.70 -24.97
N PRO A 580 7.35 7.97 -25.05
CA PRO A 580 7.31 8.77 -26.28
C PRO A 580 8.13 8.12 -27.40
N LYS A 581 7.60 8.12 -28.64
CA LYS A 581 8.29 7.51 -29.80
C LYS A 581 9.65 8.14 -30.12
N ASN A 582 9.80 9.44 -29.86
CA ASN A 582 11.02 10.20 -30.17
C ASN A 582 11.97 10.33 -28.96
N LEU A 583 11.74 9.57 -27.89
CA LEU A 583 12.59 9.62 -26.69
C LEU A 583 14.00 9.10 -27.01
N ILE A 584 15.01 9.93 -26.79
CA ILE A 584 16.41 9.60 -27.12
C ILE A 584 17.16 9.05 -25.91
N ALA A 585 16.87 9.60 -24.73
CA ALA A 585 17.57 9.26 -23.49
C ALA A 585 16.61 9.21 -22.29
N LEU A 586 16.88 8.25 -21.41
CA LEU A 586 16.19 8.08 -20.14
C LEU A 586 17.18 8.24 -18.97
N GLY A 587 16.92 9.20 -18.09
CA GLY A 587 17.78 9.52 -16.95
C GLY A 587 17.82 8.42 -15.88
N GLU A 588 18.84 8.49 -15.03
CA GLU A 588 18.96 7.59 -13.86
C GLU A 588 17.74 7.72 -12.95
N SER A 589 17.23 6.59 -12.46
CA SER A 589 16.07 6.47 -11.57
C SER A 589 14.80 7.17 -12.06
N ALA A 590 14.66 7.43 -13.38
CA ALA A 590 13.56 8.24 -13.92
C ALA A 590 12.16 7.75 -13.49
N PHE A 591 11.96 6.43 -13.40
CA PHE A 591 10.73 5.76 -12.97
C PHE A 591 10.96 4.77 -11.81
N ASP A 592 12.01 4.98 -11.02
CA ASP A 592 12.33 4.14 -9.85
C ASP A 592 11.20 4.17 -8.81
N GLY A 593 10.72 3.01 -8.38
CA GLY A 593 9.71 2.86 -7.34
C GLY A 593 8.28 3.19 -7.76
N CYS A 594 7.98 3.23 -9.06
CA CYS A 594 6.61 3.32 -9.58
C CYS A 594 5.87 1.96 -9.54
N ASP A 595 4.56 1.95 -9.83
CA ASP A 595 3.70 0.74 -9.88
C ASP A 595 3.20 0.45 -11.32
N PHE A 596 4.05 0.68 -12.32
CA PHE A 596 3.68 0.42 -13.73
C PHE A 596 3.50 -1.08 -14.00
N SER A 597 2.51 -1.41 -14.83
CA SER A 597 2.09 -2.76 -15.16
C SER A 597 2.01 -3.00 -16.67
N GLY A 598 1.88 -4.26 -17.07
CA GLY A 598 1.74 -4.61 -18.49
C GLY A 598 3.10 -4.67 -19.19
N THR A 599 3.06 -4.68 -20.52
CA THR A 599 4.28 -4.79 -21.34
C THR A 599 4.88 -3.41 -21.57
N LEU A 600 6.18 -3.26 -21.26
CA LEU A 600 6.95 -2.06 -21.55
C LEU A 600 7.51 -2.13 -22.97
N VAL A 601 7.16 -1.15 -23.80
CA VAL A 601 7.72 -0.99 -25.15
C VAL A 601 8.77 0.12 -25.12
N LEU A 602 10.02 -0.22 -25.42
CA LEU A 602 11.11 0.74 -25.54
C LEU A 602 11.10 1.38 -26.95
N PRO A 603 11.22 2.71 -27.08
CA PRO A 603 11.17 3.38 -28.38
C PRO A 603 12.43 3.11 -29.20
N GLU A 604 12.28 2.97 -30.53
CA GLU A 604 13.37 2.60 -31.45
C GLU A 604 14.58 3.55 -31.40
N GLY A 605 14.35 4.84 -31.12
CA GLY A 605 15.40 5.86 -31.03
C GLY A 605 16.16 5.92 -29.71
N LEU A 606 15.83 5.06 -28.74
CA LEU A 606 16.43 5.08 -27.41
C LEU A 606 17.90 4.62 -27.49
N ALA A 607 18.83 5.49 -27.11
CA ALA A 607 20.27 5.20 -27.17
C ALA A 607 20.83 4.66 -25.84
N SER A 608 20.23 5.05 -24.72
CA SER A 608 20.74 4.72 -23.38
C SER A 608 19.63 4.63 -22.34
N ILE A 609 19.76 3.65 -21.43
CA ILE A 609 18.92 3.48 -20.25
C ILE A 609 19.77 3.76 -19.00
N GLY A 610 19.40 4.80 -18.24
CA GLY A 610 20.09 5.20 -17.02
C GLY A 610 20.05 4.16 -15.90
N ASP A 611 20.93 4.33 -14.92
CA ASP A 611 20.98 3.45 -13.75
C ASP A 611 19.65 3.53 -12.96
N ASN A 612 19.13 2.42 -12.43
CA ASN A 612 17.83 2.32 -11.73
C ASN A 612 16.59 2.85 -12.49
N ALA A 613 16.66 3.10 -13.81
CA ALA A 613 15.63 3.82 -14.55
C ALA A 613 14.19 3.30 -14.35
N PHE A 614 14.01 1.98 -14.21
CA PHE A 614 12.73 1.30 -13.96
C PHE A 614 12.76 0.43 -12.71
N ALA A 615 13.72 0.64 -11.80
CA ALA A 615 13.83 -0.17 -10.58
C ALA A 615 12.51 -0.17 -9.78
N GLY A 616 12.16 -1.30 -9.16
CA GLY A 616 10.97 -1.43 -8.31
C GLY A 616 9.64 -1.58 -9.03
N ASN A 617 9.58 -1.52 -10.37
CA ASN A 617 8.35 -1.72 -11.15
C ASN A 617 7.99 -3.21 -11.29
N TRP A 618 7.60 -3.83 -10.17
CA TRP A 618 7.42 -5.28 -10.05
C TRP A 618 6.30 -5.87 -10.92
N ARG A 619 5.37 -5.05 -11.44
CA ARG A 619 4.22 -5.48 -12.27
C ARG A 619 4.47 -5.41 -13.77
N LEU A 620 5.62 -4.88 -14.22
CA LEU A 620 6.03 -4.97 -15.62
C LEU A 620 6.18 -6.45 -15.99
N MET A 621 5.58 -6.86 -17.10
CA MET A 621 5.46 -8.27 -17.48
C MET A 621 5.67 -8.52 -18.97
N GLY A 622 5.79 -9.80 -19.32
CA GLY A 622 6.03 -10.26 -20.68
C GLY A 622 7.49 -10.11 -21.12
N THR A 623 7.72 -10.14 -22.43
CA THR A 623 9.06 -10.04 -23.03
C THR A 623 9.45 -8.58 -23.25
N LEU A 624 10.59 -8.18 -22.69
CA LEU A 624 11.19 -6.87 -22.91
C LEU A 624 12.17 -6.92 -24.09
N GLU A 625 11.83 -6.24 -25.18
CA GLU A 625 12.68 -6.12 -26.36
C GLU A 625 13.48 -4.81 -26.33
N PHE A 626 14.80 -4.92 -26.42
CA PHE A 626 15.70 -3.78 -26.47
C PHE A 626 15.94 -3.36 -27.94
N PRO A 627 15.81 -2.06 -28.29
CA PRO A 627 15.97 -1.60 -29.66
C PRO A 627 17.45 -1.57 -30.08
N GLU A 628 17.72 -1.67 -31.38
CA GLU A 628 19.07 -1.71 -31.98
C GLU A 628 19.94 -0.47 -31.73
N GLY A 629 19.37 0.61 -31.17
CA GLY A 629 20.13 1.80 -30.75
C GLY A 629 20.79 1.67 -29.38
N VAL A 630 20.39 0.70 -28.55
CA VAL A 630 20.86 0.58 -27.16
C VAL A 630 22.23 -0.07 -27.11
N LEU A 631 23.22 0.68 -26.61
CA LEU A 631 24.60 0.21 -26.43
C LEU A 631 24.87 -0.29 -25.01
N SER A 632 24.16 0.24 -24.02
CA SER A 632 24.43 -0.04 -22.60
C SER A 632 23.15 -0.02 -21.76
N ILE A 633 23.07 -0.95 -20.81
CA ILE A 633 22.01 -1.02 -19.81
C ILE A 633 22.60 -0.66 -18.45
N GLY A 634 22.03 0.38 -17.83
CA GLY A 634 22.46 0.90 -16.54
C GLY A 634 22.40 -0.11 -15.38
N ALA A 635 23.22 0.13 -14.35
CA ALA A 635 23.21 -0.64 -13.12
C ALA A 635 21.83 -0.48 -12.45
N GLY A 636 21.24 -1.57 -11.95
CA GLY A 636 19.91 -1.54 -11.34
C GLY A 636 18.74 -1.17 -12.28
N ALA A 637 18.96 -0.95 -13.58
CA ALA A 637 17.97 -0.36 -14.50
C ALA A 637 16.57 -1.01 -14.42
N PHE A 638 16.49 -2.32 -14.24
CA PHE A 638 15.27 -3.10 -14.07
C PHE A 638 15.25 -3.87 -12.75
N ALA A 639 16.06 -3.48 -11.75
CA ALA A 639 16.11 -4.18 -10.47
C ALA A 639 14.72 -4.31 -9.84
N ASN A 640 14.39 -5.49 -9.32
CA ASN A 640 13.08 -5.82 -8.74
C ASN A 640 11.88 -5.75 -9.71
N CYS A 641 12.09 -5.73 -11.03
CA CYS A 641 11.02 -5.97 -12.02
C CYS A 641 10.66 -7.46 -12.08
N ARG A 642 10.00 -7.95 -11.02
CA ARG A 642 9.85 -9.38 -10.72
C ARG A 642 9.02 -10.16 -11.72
N ASN A 643 8.15 -9.51 -12.50
CA ASN A 643 7.24 -10.17 -13.43
C ASN A 643 7.69 -10.11 -14.90
N ILE A 644 8.85 -9.52 -15.23
CA ILE A 644 9.40 -9.60 -16.59
C ILE A 644 9.74 -11.07 -16.89
N GLU A 645 9.19 -11.60 -17.97
CA GLU A 645 9.23 -13.04 -18.31
C GLU A 645 10.37 -13.37 -19.28
N GLY A 646 10.73 -12.42 -20.15
CA GLY A 646 11.73 -12.63 -21.19
C GLY A 646 12.51 -11.37 -21.54
N LEU A 647 13.74 -11.54 -22.01
CA LEU A 647 14.57 -10.45 -22.53
C LEU A 647 15.02 -10.76 -23.96
N VAL A 648 14.96 -9.78 -24.84
CA VAL A 648 15.55 -9.85 -26.19
C VAL A 648 16.56 -8.72 -26.35
N PHE A 649 17.84 -9.09 -26.40
CA PHE A 649 18.94 -8.14 -26.57
C PHE A 649 19.31 -7.96 -28.05
N PRO A 650 19.51 -6.71 -28.52
CA PRO A 650 19.85 -6.38 -29.90
C PRO A 650 21.28 -6.80 -30.25
N GLU A 651 21.65 -6.68 -31.53
CA GLU A 651 23.03 -6.90 -31.98
C GLU A 651 23.99 -5.81 -31.48
N SER A 652 23.46 -4.60 -31.26
CA SER A 652 24.22 -3.41 -30.84
C SER A 652 24.68 -3.42 -29.38
N LEU A 653 24.16 -4.31 -28.53
CA LEU A 653 24.38 -4.23 -27.08
C LEU A 653 25.84 -4.53 -26.74
N GLU A 654 26.52 -3.58 -26.07
CA GLU A 654 27.93 -3.71 -25.71
C GLU A 654 28.12 -4.05 -24.23
N THR A 655 27.28 -3.52 -23.32
CA THR A 655 27.51 -3.66 -21.87
C THR A 655 26.23 -3.76 -21.04
N ILE A 656 26.26 -4.61 -20.01
CA ILE A 656 25.23 -4.74 -18.97
C ILE A 656 25.88 -4.49 -17.59
N ARG A 657 25.45 -3.43 -16.89
CA ARG A 657 26.15 -2.88 -15.72
C ARG A 657 25.69 -3.46 -14.37
N TYR A 658 26.56 -3.31 -13.37
CA TYR A 658 26.38 -3.63 -11.96
C TYR A 658 27.06 -2.55 -11.09
N GLU A 659 26.40 -2.11 -10.02
CA GLU A 659 26.97 -1.20 -9.02
C GLU A 659 27.04 -1.85 -7.64
N SER A 660 28.26 -2.18 -7.21
CA SER A 660 28.53 -2.89 -5.95
C SER A 660 28.03 -2.19 -4.69
N THR A 661 28.02 -0.85 -4.70
CA THR A 661 27.60 -0.05 -3.53
C THR A 661 26.10 -0.15 -3.23
N TRP A 662 25.29 -0.65 -4.17
CA TRP A 662 23.85 -0.86 -4.00
C TRP A 662 23.48 -2.29 -3.55
N GLY A 663 24.48 -3.10 -3.21
CA GLY A 663 24.30 -4.45 -2.67
C GLY A 663 23.52 -5.36 -3.63
N ASP A 664 22.50 -6.03 -3.10
CA ASP A 664 21.70 -7.01 -3.86
C ASP A 664 20.86 -6.37 -4.98
N ASN A 665 20.70 -5.05 -4.99
CA ASN A 665 19.94 -4.32 -6.02
C ASN A 665 20.83 -3.70 -7.11
N GLY A 666 22.16 -3.87 -7.04
CA GLY A 666 23.09 -3.20 -7.94
C GLY A 666 23.08 -3.67 -9.40
N GLY A 667 22.51 -4.86 -9.68
CA GLY A 667 22.53 -5.45 -11.02
C GLY A 667 21.43 -4.91 -11.93
N ALA A 668 21.74 -4.68 -13.21
CA ALA A 668 20.77 -4.24 -14.21
C ALA A 668 19.42 -5.00 -14.15
N PHE A 669 19.47 -6.31 -13.90
CA PHE A 669 18.31 -7.19 -13.74
C PHE A 669 18.29 -7.88 -12.37
N ALA A 670 18.79 -7.20 -11.33
CA ALA A 670 18.79 -7.74 -9.98
C ALA A 670 17.36 -8.11 -9.52
N ASN A 671 17.18 -9.28 -8.93
CA ASN A 671 15.90 -9.76 -8.38
C ASN A 671 14.74 -9.80 -9.40
N CYS A 672 15.05 -9.93 -10.69
CA CYS A 672 14.06 -10.18 -11.74
C CYS A 672 13.71 -11.68 -11.81
N TYR A 673 13.01 -12.18 -10.79
CA TYR A 673 12.76 -13.61 -10.61
C TYR A 673 11.91 -14.26 -11.72
N GLY A 674 11.07 -13.47 -12.40
CA GLY A 674 10.19 -13.94 -13.48
C GLY A 674 10.92 -14.26 -14.79
N ILE A 675 12.18 -13.83 -14.96
CA ILE A 675 12.89 -14.03 -16.23
C ILE A 675 13.10 -15.54 -16.42
N GLY A 676 12.42 -16.07 -17.43
CA GLY A 676 12.48 -17.47 -17.85
C GLY A 676 12.98 -17.64 -19.30
N SER A 677 13.34 -16.54 -19.98
CA SER A 677 13.93 -16.59 -21.31
C SER A 677 14.85 -15.40 -21.55
N ILE A 678 15.98 -15.64 -22.22
CA ILE A 678 16.85 -14.57 -22.75
C ILE A 678 17.27 -14.98 -24.16
N VAL A 679 17.05 -14.09 -25.12
CA VAL A 679 17.53 -14.21 -26.49
C VAL A 679 18.52 -13.08 -26.75
N CYS A 680 19.76 -13.42 -27.11
CA CYS A 680 20.75 -12.45 -27.59
C CYS A 680 20.84 -12.55 -29.11
N LYS A 681 20.68 -11.44 -29.83
CA LYS A 681 20.88 -11.40 -31.29
C LYS A 681 22.34 -11.20 -31.69
N GLY A 682 23.14 -10.58 -30.83
CA GLY A 682 24.54 -10.26 -31.10
C GLY A 682 25.45 -11.46 -31.37
N THR A 683 26.34 -11.31 -32.34
CA THR A 683 27.41 -12.29 -32.63
C THR A 683 28.65 -12.09 -31.76
N ILE A 684 28.65 -11.08 -30.89
CA ILE A 684 29.71 -10.81 -29.92
C ILE A 684 29.03 -10.71 -28.55
N PRO A 685 29.41 -11.54 -27.56
CA PRO A 685 28.82 -11.45 -26.23
C PRO A 685 29.01 -10.05 -25.62
N PRO A 686 27.93 -9.36 -25.21
CA PRO A 686 28.04 -8.10 -24.47
C PRO A 686 28.84 -8.30 -23.19
N TYR A 687 29.59 -7.29 -22.75
CA TYR A 687 30.29 -7.34 -21.48
C TYR A 687 29.31 -7.27 -20.32
N VAL A 688 29.20 -8.36 -19.56
CA VAL A 688 28.34 -8.46 -18.37
C VAL A 688 29.18 -8.23 -17.12
N GLN A 689 28.86 -7.18 -16.36
CA GLN A 689 29.47 -6.96 -15.06
C GLN A 689 28.95 -7.99 -14.04
N VAL A 690 29.85 -8.58 -13.26
CA VAL A 690 29.52 -9.59 -12.25
C VAL A 690 28.47 -9.03 -11.29
N GLY A 691 27.32 -9.70 -11.20
CA GLY A 691 26.18 -9.26 -10.39
C GLY A 691 25.03 -8.62 -11.17
N ALA A 692 25.20 -8.32 -12.46
CA ALA A 692 24.16 -7.72 -13.31
C ALA A 692 22.84 -8.51 -13.32
N PHE A 693 22.91 -9.84 -13.17
CA PHE A 693 21.78 -10.77 -13.15
C PHE A 693 21.61 -11.46 -11.77
N ASN A 694 21.97 -10.80 -10.67
CA ASN A 694 21.75 -11.37 -9.33
C ASN A 694 20.27 -11.67 -9.09
N GLY A 695 19.95 -12.84 -8.56
CA GLY A 695 18.57 -13.29 -8.34
C GLY A 695 17.85 -13.82 -9.59
N VAL A 696 18.37 -13.64 -10.81
CA VAL A 696 17.82 -14.29 -12.01
C VAL A 696 18.09 -15.80 -11.96
N PRO A 697 17.12 -16.67 -12.26
CA PRO A 697 17.27 -18.12 -12.16
C PRO A 697 18.04 -18.70 -13.36
N LYS A 698 19.34 -18.39 -13.47
CA LYS A 698 20.24 -18.73 -14.60
C LYS A 698 20.33 -20.22 -14.95
N ASP A 699 19.88 -21.08 -14.04
CA ASP A 699 19.86 -22.53 -14.19
C ASP A 699 18.54 -23.08 -14.75
N ASN A 700 17.47 -22.29 -14.68
CA ASN A 700 16.10 -22.76 -14.94
C ASN A 700 15.73 -22.72 -16.42
N PHE A 701 16.40 -21.90 -17.22
CA PHE A 701 16.09 -21.73 -18.64
C PHE A 701 17.35 -21.73 -19.51
N THR A 702 17.13 -21.72 -20.82
CA THR A 702 18.19 -21.71 -21.83
C THR A 702 18.37 -20.29 -22.35
N LEU A 703 19.61 -19.79 -22.28
CA LEU A 703 20.03 -18.59 -22.99
C LEU A 703 20.21 -18.96 -24.48
N GLU A 704 19.49 -18.25 -25.35
CA GLU A 704 19.50 -18.51 -26.78
C GLU A 704 20.33 -17.44 -27.50
N VAL A 705 21.31 -17.89 -28.31
CA VAL A 705 22.28 -17.03 -29.00
C VAL A 705 22.48 -17.47 -30.46
N PRO A 706 23.10 -16.70 -31.36
CA PRO A 706 23.33 -17.17 -32.72
C PRO A 706 24.24 -18.41 -32.72
N GLU A 707 23.93 -19.39 -33.58
CA GLU A 707 24.57 -20.71 -33.58
C GLU A 707 26.10 -20.64 -33.65
N THR A 708 26.63 -19.72 -34.47
CA THR A 708 28.06 -19.56 -34.72
C THR A 708 28.85 -19.08 -33.50
N VAL A 709 28.18 -18.63 -32.43
CA VAL A 709 28.81 -17.96 -31.27
C VAL A 709 28.45 -18.60 -29.93
N VAL A 710 27.79 -19.76 -29.92
CA VAL A 710 27.41 -20.49 -28.70
C VAL A 710 28.62 -20.71 -27.78
N GLU A 711 29.75 -21.20 -28.33
CA GLU A 711 30.98 -21.42 -27.56
C GLU A 711 31.57 -20.12 -26.98
N GLN A 712 31.40 -19.00 -27.69
CA GLN A 712 31.88 -17.69 -27.22
C GLN A 712 31.06 -17.22 -26.02
N TYR A 713 29.74 -17.38 -26.05
CA TYR A 713 28.87 -17.07 -24.90
C TYR A 713 29.13 -18.00 -23.71
N GLN A 714 29.39 -19.29 -23.94
CA GLN A 714 29.72 -20.26 -22.88
C GLN A 714 31.01 -19.94 -22.13
N THR A 715 31.93 -19.19 -22.73
CA THR A 715 33.20 -18.80 -22.12
C THR A 715 33.24 -17.35 -21.65
N ALA A 716 32.34 -16.50 -22.14
CA ALA A 716 32.27 -15.09 -21.75
C ALA A 716 31.86 -14.93 -20.28
N VAL A 717 32.56 -14.05 -19.56
CA VAL A 717 32.29 -13.74 -18.14
C VAL A 717 30.85 -13.24 -17.97
N GLY A 718 30.15 -13.75 -16.96
CA GLY A 718 28.75 -13.42 -16.65
C GLY A 718 27.76 -14.25 -17.47
N TRP A 719 28.01 -14.46 -18.76
CA TRP A 719 27.22 -15.38 -19.60
C TRP A 719 27.48 -16.84 -19.26
N ASN A 720 28.73 -17.19 -18.92
CA ASN A 720 29.11 -18.52 -18.47
C ASN A 720 28.45 -18.97 -17.15
N GLU A 721 27.76 -18.07 -16.44
CA GLU A 721 26.94 -18.39 -15.28
C GLU A 721 25.59 -19.03 -15.66
N PHE A 722 25.15 -18.90 -16.91
CA PHE A 722 23.97 -19.57 -17.43
C PHE A 722 24.33 -21.02 -17.80
N LYS A 723 23.75 -21.99 -17.09
CA LYS A 723 24.08 -23.42 -17.28
C LYS A 723 23.72 -23.96 -18.66
N ARG A 724 22.72 -23.37 -19.32
CA ARG A 724 22.22 -23.79 -20.62
C ARG A 724 22.34 -22.61 -21.58
N ILE A 725 23.30 -22.71 -22.49
CA ILE A 725 23.43 -21.79 -23.62
C ILE A 725 23.33 -22.63 -24.87
N SER A 726 22.33 -22.36 -25.70
CA SER A 726 22.14 -23.04 -26.98
C SER A 726 22.02 -22.04 -28.10
N ALA A 727 22.20 -22.54 -29.31
CA ALA A 727 21.77 -21.80 -30.48
C ALA A 727 20.27 -21.49 -30.35
N HIS A 728 19.87 -20.26 -30.67
CA HIS A 728 18.47 -19.91 -30.93
C HIS A 728 18.01 -20.77 -32.11
N ARG A 729 17.19 -21.78 -31.82
CA ARG A 729 16.67 -22.76 -32.78
C ARG A 729 15.27 -23.13 -32.37
N GLU A 730 14.26 -22.61 -33.05
CA GLU A 730 12.90 -23.08 -32.83
C GLU A 730 12.67 -24.37 -33.63
N LEU A 731 13.30 -25.47 -33.21
CA LEU A 731 12.91 -26.85 -33.56
C LEU A 731 13.32 -27.80 -32.42
N VAL A 732 12.37 -28.20 -31.57
CA VAL A 732 12.64 -29.04 -30.38
C VAL A 732 11.61 -30.16 -30.24
N CYS A 733 12.07 -31.40 -30.04
CA CYS A 733 11.26 -32.55 -29.61
C CYS A 733 11.34 -32.76 -28.09
N ARG A 734 10.21 -32.95 -27.42
CA ARG A 734 10.13 -33.24 -25.97
C ARG A 734 9.17 -34.40 -25.68
N PRO A 735 9.55 -35.43 -24.91
CA PRO A 735 10.93 -35.70 -24.48
C PRO A 735 11.84 -36.03 -25.67
N SER A 736 13.14 -35.82 -25.51
CA SER A 736 14.17 -36.21 -26.47
C SER A 736 14.60 -37.68 -26.32
N LEU A 737 13.96 -38.42 -25.42
CA LEU A 737 14.23 -39.83 -25.13
C LEU A 737 12.89 -40.58 -24.96
N ALA A 738 12.83 -41.81 -25.45
CA ALA A 738 11.76 -42.76 -25.21
C ALA A 738 12.36 -44.14 -24.94
N THR A 739 11.87 -44.82 -23.91
CA THR A 739 12.39 -46.13 -23.49
C THR A 739 11.24 -47.12 -23.29
N ALA A 740 11.50 -48.41 -23.53
CA ALA A 740 10.51 -49.50 -23.42
C ALA A 740 11.17 -50.83 -23.06
N ILE A 741 10.37 -51.79 -22.57
CA ILE A 741 10.75 -53.20 -22.47
C ILE A 741 10.01 -54.04 -23.53
N ASN A 742 9.92 -55.36 -23.38
CA ASN A 742 9.44 -56.29 -24.41
C ASN A 742 8.07 -55.95 -25.01
N THR A 743 7.12 -55.55 -24.18
CA THR A 743 5.73 -55.34 -24.58
C THR A 743 5.59 -54.17 -25.56
N LYS A 744 4.70 -54.30 -26.54
CA LYS A 744 4.31 -53.17 -27.41
C LYS A 744 3.72 -52.04 -26.56
N CYS A 745 4.28 -50.84 -26.68
CA CYS A 745 3.83 -49.68 -25.91
C CYS A 745 3.76 -48.39 -26.74
N THR A 746 3.21 -47.34 -26.13
CA THR A 746 3.15 -46.01 -26.74
C THR A 746 3.75 -44.95 -25.81
N ARG A 747 4.30 -43.88 -26.40
CA ARG A 747 4.87 -42.71 -25.73
C ARG A 747 4.36 -41.44 -26.42
N ARG A 748 4.18 -40.36 -25.66
CA ARG A 748 3.78 -39.04 -26.19
C ARG A 748 5.01 -38.18 -26.41
N LEU A 749 5.10 -37.55 -27.58
CA LEU A 749 6.12 -36.56 -27.93
C LEU A 749 5.44 -35.24 -28.29
N VAL A 750 6.10 -34.12 -28.03
CA VAL A 750 5.70 -32.77 -28.42
C VAL A 750 6.82 -32.16 -29.24
N LEU A 751 6.53 -31.81 -30.49
CA LEU A 751 7.42 -31.05 -31.36
C LEU A 751 7.02 -29.57 -31.32
N ASN A 752 7.99 -28.66 -31.18
CA ASN A 752 7.79 -27.22 -31.32
C ASN A 752 8.73 -26.67 -32.37
N ALA A 753 8.20 -25.92 -33.35
CA ALA A 753 8.95 -25.43 -34.50
C ALA A 753 8.59 -23.97 -34.87
N GLU A 754 9.52 -23.16 -35.35
CA GLU A 754 9.25 -21.81 -35.93
C GLU A 754 8.55 -21.88 -37.29
N GLY A 755 8.48 -23.06 -37.89
CA GLY A 755 7.90 -23.28 -39.21
C GLY A 755 7.44 -24.72 -39.42
N ASP A 756 7.31 -25.09 -40.69
CA ASP A 756 6.95 -26.45 -41.09
C ASP A 756 8.10 -27.42 -40.84
N TRP A 757 7.78 -28.62 -40.38
CA TRP A 757 8.75 -29.68 -40.10
C TRP A 757 8.36 -31.01 -40.75
N GLU A 758 9.34 -31.90 -40.92
CA GLU A 758 9.18 -33.26 -41.45
C GLU A 758 10.06 -34.28 -40.71
N VAL A 759 9.69 -35.56 -40.73
CA VAL A 759 10.52 -36.64 -40.18
C VAL A 759 11.55 -37.07 -41.24
N GLU A 760 12.82 -36.84 -40.96
CA GLU A 760 13.94 -37.21 -41.84
C GLU A 760 14.23 -38.71 -41.77
N SER A 761 14.23 -39.30 -40.57
CA SER A 761 14.43 -40.74 -40.38
C SER A 761 13.81 -41.25 -39.06
N LYS A 762 13.53 -42.55 -39.00
CA LYS A 762 13.08 -43.26 -37.78
C LYS A 762 13.46 -44.75 -37.86
N PRO A 763 13.52 -45.48 -36.74
CA PRO A 763 13.70 -46.93 -36.76
C PRO A 763 12.48 -47.66 -37.34
N ASP A 764 12.69 -48.82 -37.97
CA ASP A 764 11.60 -49.62 -38.57
C ASP A 764 10.64 -50.21 -37.54
N TRP A 765 11.13 -50.44 -36.32
CA TRP A 765 10.35 -50.94 -35.18
C TRP A 765 9.59 -49.84 -34.43
N CYS A 766 9.68 -48.58 -34.88
CA CYS A 766 8.93 -47.43 -34.37
C CYS A 766 7.93 -46.90 -35.39
N SER A 767 6.78 -46.39 -34.94
CA SER A 767 5.86 -45.60 -35.78
C SER A 767 5.38 -44.34 -35.08
N LEU A 768 5.08 -43.29 -35.84
CA LEU A 768 4.56 -42.02 -35.36
C LEU A 768 3.15 -41.79 -35.89
N SER A 769 2.31 -41.09 -35.13
CA SER A 769 0.97 -40.68 -35.57
C SER A 769 0.98 -39.76 -36.80
N GLN A 770 2.06 -38.99 -37.00
CA GLN A 770 2.24 -38.05 -38.11
C GLN A 770 3.72 -38.01 -38.54
N MET A 771 3.98 -37.74 -39.82
CA MET A 771 5.34 -37.68 -40.40
C MET A 771 5.79 -36.26 -40.80
N SER A 772 4.91 -35.26 -40.64
CA SER A 772 5.16 -33.84 -40.89
C SER A 772 4.14 -32.99 -40.16
N GLY A 773 4.45 -31.72 -39.88
CA GLY A 773 3.54 -30.79 -39.23
C GLY A 773 4.08 -29.36 -39.25
N SER A 774 3.52 -28.50 -38.41
CA SER A 774 3.91 -27.08 -38.28
C SER A 774 3.79 -26.64 -36.83
N GLN A 775 4.57 -25.64 -36.42
CA GLN A 775 4.46 -25.03 -35.08
C GLN A 775 4.55 -26.09 -33.95
N LYS A 776 3.66 -25.98 -32.95
CA LYS A 776 3.57 -26.92 -31.83
C LYS A 776 2.62 -28.08 -32.16
N THR A 777 3.16 -29.29 -32.27
CA THR A 777 2.43 -30.52 -32.64
C THR A 777 2.66 -31.63 -31.62
N GLU A 778 1.61 -32.38 -31.30
CA GLU A 778 1.69 -33.57 -30.44
C GLU A 778 1.72 -34.85 -31.30
N LEU A 779 2.63 -35.77 -30.96
CA LEU A 779 2.87 -37.02 -31.66
C LEU A 779 2.74 -38.21 -30.72
N THR A 780 2.17 -39.30 -31.23
CA THR A 780 2.17 -40.60 -30.54
C THR A 780 3.24 -41.48 -31.17
N LEU A 781 4.27 -41.81 -30.39
CA LEU A 781 5.28 -42.82 -30.73
C LEU A 781 4.78 -44.19 -30.30
N THR A 782 4.69 -45.14 -31.23
CA THR A 782 4.44 -46.56 -30.94
C THR A 782 5.73 -47.35 -31.12
N ILE A 783 6.15 -48.03 -30.06
CA ILE A 783 7.31 -48.93 -30.03
C ILE A 783 6.79 -50.36 -30.17
N SER A 784 7.27 -51.09 -31.19
CA SER A 784 6.81 -52.45 -31.47
C SER A 784 7.30 -53.44 -30.42
N GLU A 785 6.59 -54.56 -30.28
CA GLU A 785 6.99 -55.66 -29.39
C GLU A 785 8.41 -56.15 -29.73
N MET A 786 9.13 -56.59 -28.70
CA MET A 786 10.44 -57.21 -28.80
C MET A 786 10.40 -58.63 -28.22
N PRO A 787 10.83 -59.67 -28.97
CA PRO A 787 10.85 -61.04 -28.47
C PRO A 787 11.67 -61.17 -27.18
N GLN A 788 11.27 -62.10 -26.31
CA GLN A 788 12.04 -62.45 -25.12
C GLN A 788 13.41 -63.02 -25.52
N GLU A 789 14.45 -62.77 -24.72
CA GLU A 789 15.86 -63.12 -25.00
C GLU A 789 16.49 -62.39 -26.21
N ALA A 790 15.89 -61.28 -26.67
CA ALA A 790 16.46 -60.45 -27.73
C ALA A 790 17.55 -59.49 -27.20
N GLU A 791 18.56 -59.21 -28.03
CA GLU A 791 19.55 -58.16 -27.72
C GLU A 791 18.88 -56.77 -27.67
N PRO A 792 19.28 -55.88 -26.73
CA PRO A 792 18.78 -54.52 -26.67
C PRO A 792 18.90 -53.79 -28.02
N ARG A 793 17.87 -53.03 -28.39
CA ARG A 793 17.87 -52.23 -29.62
C ARG A 793 17.75 -50.74 -29.32
N GLU A 794 18.50 -49.95 -30.08
CA GLU A 794 18.51 -48.50 -30.02
C GLU A 794 18.29 -47.91 -31.42
N GLY A 795 17.73 -46.70 -31.47
CA GLY A 795 17.53 -45.98 -32.72
C GLY A 795 17.13 -44.53 -32.47
N GLU A 796 17.11 -43.72 -33.52
CA GLU A 796 16.78 -42.30 -33.42
C GLU A 796 15.67 -41.93 -34.39
N ILE A 797 14.74 -41.12 -33.90
CA ILE A 797 13.75 -40.42 -34.73
C ILE A 797 14.29 -39.01 -34.94
N VAL A 798 14.55 -38.64 -36.19
CA VAL A 798 15.11 -37.35 -36.57
C VAL A 798 14.03 -36.51 -37.23
N PHE A 799 13.75 -35.34 -36.66
CA PHE A 799 12.84 -34.33 -37.21
C PHE A 799 13.67 -33.20 -37.80
N LYS A 800 13.23 -32.64 -38.93
CA LYS A 800 13.89 -31.57 -39.67
C LYS A 800 12.93 -30.42 -39.94
N LEU A 801 13.42 -29.18 -39.82
CA LEU A 801 12.68 -27.99 -40.23
C LEU A 801 12.79 -27.85 -41.76
N LYS A 802 11.67 -27.67 -42.47
CA LYS A 802 11.69 -27.56 -43.93
C LYS A 802 12.55 -26.39 -44.39
N ASP A 803 13.23 -26.58 -45.52
CA ASP A 803 14.10 -25.58 -46.17
C ASP A 803 15.27 -25.06 -45.31
N LYS A 804 15.56 -25.74 -44.19
CA LYS A 804 16.69 -25.46 -43.29
C LYS A 804 17.43 -26.78 -42.99
N ASP A 805 18.69 -26.69 -42.57
CA ASP A 805 19.48 -27.87 -42.16
C ASP A 805 19.31 -28.20 -40.66
N TYR A 806 18.27 -27.65 -40.01
CA TYR A 806 18.03 -27.83 -38.58
C TYR A 806 17.30 -29.13 -38.30
N THR A 807 17.87 -29.96 -37.42
CA THR A 807 17.25 -31.20 -36.96
C THR A 807 17.16 -31.26 -35.43
N THR A 808 16.10 -31.89 -34.92
CA THR A 808 15.99 -32.33 -33.52
C THR A 808 15.72 -33.83 -33.47
N ARG A 809 16.01 -34.49 -32.35
CA ARG A 809 16.00 -35.96 -32.25
C ARG A 809 15.25 -36.46 -31.03
N CYS A 810 14.62 -37.63 -31.17
CA CYS A 810 14.16 -38.45 -30.07
C CYS A 810 14.87 -39.80 -30.12
N SER A 811 15.73 -40.08 -29.16
CA SER A 811 16.39 -41.38 -29.03
C SER A 811 15.40 -42.40 -28.48
N VAL A 812 15.31 -43.58 -29.10
CA VAL A 812 14.43 -44.66 -28.68
C VAL A 812 15.27 -45.88 -28.32
N THR A 813 15.07 -46.43 -27.13
CA THR A 813 15.74 -47.65 -26.66
C THR A 813 14.71 -48.69 -26.20
N GLN A 814 15.02 -49.96 -26.41
CA GLN A 814 14.20 -51.07 -25.93
C GLN A 814 15.07 -52.22 -25.41
N TYR A 815 14.70 -52.75 -24.24
CA TYR A 815 15.48 -53.76 -23.50
C TYR A 815 14.65 -55.01 -23.19
N ASP A 816 15.32 -56.15 -23.09
CA ASP A 816 14.70 -57.44 -22.76
C ASP A 816 14.58 -57.57 -21.23
N TYR A 817 13.44 -58.06 -20.78
CA TYR A 817 13.13 -58.30 -19.37
C TYR A 817 12.16 -59.46 -19.20
N GLU A 818 12.18 -60.09 -18.03
CA GLU A 818 11.39 -61.29 -17.73
C GLU A 818 9.89 -61.02 -17.55
N TYR A 819 9.50 -59.78 -17.26
CA TYR A 819 8.13 -59.33 -17.05
C TYR A 819 7.74 -58.25 -18.06
N ASP A 820 6.45 -58.21 -18.41
CA ASP A 820 5.86 -57.22 -19.31
C ASP A 820 5.73 -55.83 -18.66
N GLU A 821 5.68 -54.77 -19.49
CA GLU A 821 5.37 -53.42 -19.01
C GLU A 821 3.97 -53.43 -18.38
N ASP A 822 3.86 -52.83 -17.20
CA ASP A 822 2.65 -52.82 -16.38
C ASP A 822 2.19 -54.18 -15.82
N GLU A 823 3.00 -55.26 -15.92
CA GLU A 823 2.69 -56.56 -15.31
C GLU A 823 2.65 -56.50 -13.78
N ILE A 824 1.69 -57.20 -13.17
CA ILE A 824 1.47 -57.24 -11.72
C ILE A 824 2.19 -58.45 -11.11
N ILE A 825 2.92 -58.21 -10.03
CA ILE A 825 3.69 -59.22 -9.31
C ILE A 825 3.23 -59.28 -7.85
N THR A 826 2.79 -60.47 -7.44
CA THR A 826 2.52 -60.77 -6.01
C THR A 826 3.82 -61.14 -5.33
N LEU A 827 4.28 -60.29 -4.39
CA LEU A 827 5.51 -60.51 -3.63
C LEU A 827 5.28 -61.38 -2.39
N GLN A 828 4.09 -61.26 -1.77
CA GLN A 828 3.69 -62.06 -0.62
C GLN A 828 2.16 -62.15 -0.59
N SER A 829 1.63 -63.30 -0.19
CA SER A 829 0.21 -63.44 0.18
C SER A 829 0.09 -63.69 1.67
N HIS A 830 -0.98 -63.17 2.27
CA HIS A 830 -1.27 -63.39 3.68
C HIS A 830 -1.52 -64.87 3.98
N THR A 831 -1.29 -65.26 5.23
CA THR A 831 -1.64 -66.58 5.78
C THR A 831 -2.56 -66.50 6.99
N LYS A 832 -2.89 -65.28 7.44
CA LYS A 832 -3.81 -64.99 8.56
C LYS A 832 -4.78 -63.87 8.21
N GLY A 833 -6.00 -63.96 8.74
CA GLY A 833 -7.09 -63.02 8.48
C GLY A 833 -7.49 -62.95 7.01
N ASN A 834 -8.11 -61.83 6.61
CA ASN A 834 -8.61 -61.58 5.25
C ASN A 834 -7.59 -60.93 4.30
N GLY A 835 -6.36 -60.69 4.76
CA GLY A 835 -5.32 -60.00 4.00
C GLY A 835 -5.41 -58.47 4.11
N VAL A 836 -4.28 -57.84 4.45
CA VAL A 836 -4.10 -56.40 4.50
C VAL A 836 -3.20 -55.97 3.35
N ASN A 837 -3.67 -55.08 2.49
CA ASN A 837 -3.01 -54.78 1.22
C ASN A 837 -1.91 -53.71 1.37
N LEU A 838 -0.69 -54.04 0.93
CA LEU A 838 0.39 -53.08 0.67
C LEU A 838 0.78 -53.13 -0.81
N VAL A 839 0.84 -51.96 -1.45
CA VAL A 839 1.20 -51.84 -2.87
C VAL A 839 2.47 -51.01 -3.01
N PHE A 840 3.57 -51.65 -3.40
CA PHE A 840 4.87 -51.01 -3.62
C PHE A 840 5.06 -50.70 -5.10
N LEU A 841 5.19 -49.42 -5.45
CA LEU A 841 5.34 -48.95 -6.82
C LEU A 841 6.62 -48.11 -6.93
N GLY A 842 7.57 -48.52 -7.75
CA GLY A 842 8.73 -47.70 -8.08
C GLY A 842 8.38 -46.67 -9.15
N ASP A 843 8.94 -45.47 -9.04
CA ASP A 843 8.80 -44.42 -10.05
C ASP A 843 10.14 -43.78 -10.37
N GLY A 844 10.35 -43.37 -11.63
CA GLY A 844 11.64 -42.92 -12.15
C GLY A 844 12.65 -44.06 -12.42
N PHE A 845 12.19 -45.29 -12.61
CA PHE A 845 13.02 -46.41 -13.10
C PHE A 845 12.85 -46.58 -14.60
N ASP A 846 13.90 -46.38 -15.37
CA ASP A 846 13.84 -46.54 -16.82
C ASP A 846 13.91 -48.01 -17.26
N ALA A 847 13.64 -48.29 -18.54
CA ALA A 847 13.66 -49.67 -19.03
C ALA A 847 15.03 -50.36 -18.90
N LYS A 848 16.14 -49.60 -18.86
CA LYS A 848 17.51 -50.13 -18.74
C LYS A 848 17.81 -50.56 -17.31
N GLU A 849 17.34 -49.82 -16.32
CA GLU A 849 17.42 -50.20 -14.90
C GLU A 849 16.51 -51.41 -14.63
N ILE A 850 15.30 -51.41 -15.18
CA ILE A 850 14.38 -52.54 -15.09
C ILE A 850 15.00 -53.80 -15.71
N SER A 851 15.58 -53.72 -16.91
CA SER A 851 16.21 -54.89 -17.57
C SER A 851 17.40 -55.46 -16.79
N LYS A 852 18.04 -54.69 -15.91
CA LYS A 852 19.10 -55.17 -15.01
C LYS A 852 18.57 -55.82 -13.73
N GLY A 853 17.24 -55.76 -13.50
CA GLY A 853 16.59 -56.23 -12.29
C GLY A 853 16.62 -55.25 -11.13
N ASP A 854 17.08 -54.00 -11.34
CA ASP A 854 17.25 -53.02 -10.26
C ASP A 854 15.90 -52.66 -9.61
N TYR A 855 14.84 -52.49 -10.42
CA TYR A 855 13.48 -52.18 -9.95
C TYR A 855 12.97 -53.22 -8.94
N LEU A 856 12.92 -54.49 -9.36
CA LEU A 856 12.33 -55.56 -8.53
C LEU A 856 13.19 -55.83 -7.29
N LYS A 857 14.51 -55.68 -7.40
CA LYS A 857 15.42 -55.74 -6.26
C LYS A 857 15.08 -54.66 -5.24
N VAL A 858 14.95 -53.40 -5.67
CA VAL A 858 14.59 -52.28 -4.80
C VAL A 858 13.22 -52.48 -4.15
N MET A 859 12.20 -52.91 -4.90
CA MET A 859 10.87 -53.13 -4.34
C MET A 859 10.91 -54.19 -3.23
N LYS A 860 11.62 -55.30 -3.44
CA LYS A 860 11.81 -56.35 -2.42
C LYS A 860 12.58 -55.82 -1.21
N GLU A 861 13.62 -55.01 -1.41
CA GLU A 861 14.36 -54.39 -0.31
C GLU A 861 13.48 -53.45 0.52
N GLN A 862 12.66 -52.61 -0.11
CA GLN A 862 11.73 -51.73 0.60
C GLN A 862 10.67 -52.51 1.40
N VAL A 863 10.17 -53.63 0.86
CA VAL A 863 9.29 -54.54 1.60
C VAL A 863 9.98 -55.03 2.88
N GLU A 864 11.21 -55.54 2.79
CA GLU A 864 11.92 -56.00 3.98
C GLU A 864 12.13 -54.89 5.00
N ARG A 865 12.45 -53.66 4.56
CA ARG A 865 12.65 -52.51 5.45
C ARG A 865 11.39 -52.06 6.17
N PHE A 866 10.23 -52.14 5.52
CA PHE A 866 8.94 -51.88 6.15
C PHE A 866 8.66 -52.86 7.29
N PHE A 867 8.98 -54.15 7.09
CA PHE A 867 8.74 -55.21 8.08
C PHE A 867 9.87 -55.35 9.12
N ASP A 868 10.97 -54.59 9.03
CA ASP A 868 12.10 -54.66 9.97
C ASP A 868 11.89 -53.86 11.28
N ILE A 869 10.64 -53.50 11.59
CA ILE A 869 10.25 -52.78 12.80
C ILE A 869 9.01 -53.43 13.43
N GLU A 870 8.91 -53.39 14.76
CA GLU A 870 7.70 -53.86 15.48
C GLU A 870 6.60 -52.78 15.47
N PRO A 871 5.33 -53.16 15.26
CA PRO A 871 4.80 -54.53 15.31
C PRO A 871 4.72 -55.22 13.94
N TYR A 872 5.07 -54.54 12.84
CA TYR A 872 4.95 -55.10 11.49
C TYR A 872 5.70 -56.42 11.35
N ARG A 873 6.89 -56.53 11.94
CA ARG A 873 7.67 -57.77 11.96
C ARG A 873 6.90 -58.96 12.53
N THR A 874 6.23 -58.80 13.67
CA THR A 874 5.47 -59.87 14.31
C THR A 874 4.17 -60.20 13.57
N TYR A 875 3.56 -59.21 12.92
CA TYR A 875 2.27 -59.33 12.24
C TYR A 875 2.35 -59.47 10.71
N ARG A 876 3.54 -59.75 10.16
CA ARG A 876 3.78 -59.84 8.70
C ARG A 876 2.86 -60.82 7.96
N ASP A 877 2.47 -61.92 8.61
CA ASP A 877 1.60 -62.96 8.05
C ASP A 877 0.18 -62.47 7.67
N TYR A 878 -0.22 -61.27 8.09
CA TYR A 878 -1.52 -60.69 7.76
C TYR A 878 -1.55 -59.91 6.44
N PHE A 879 -0.40 -59.68 5.80
CA PHE A 879 -0.31 -58.75 4.68
C PHE A 879 -0.21 -59.45 3.31
N ASP A 880 -0.98 -58.95 2.35
CA ASP A 880 -0.80 -59.15 0.92
C ASP A 880 0.08 -58.02 0.38
N ILE A 881 1.13 -58.37 -0.37
CA ILE A 881 2.13 -57.42 -0.85
C ILE A 881 2.24 -57.54 -2.37
N TYR A 882 2.01 -56.43 -3.05
CA TYR A 882 2.03 -56.35 -4.50
C TYR A 882 3.04 -55.32 -5.00
N THR A 883 3.55 -55.55 -6.20
CA THR A 883 4.22 -54.54 -7.03
C THR A 883 3.77 -54.71 -8.49
N ALA A 884 4.18 -53.80 -9.36
CA ALA A 884 3.99 -53.95 -10.80
C ALA A 884 5.12 -53.24 -11.56
N ILE A 885 5.42 -53.66 -12.79
CA ILE A 885 6.55 -53.15 -13.58
C ILE A 885 6.21 -51.79 -14.22
N ALA A 886 6.32 -50.73 -13.42
CA ALA A 886 6.05 -49.35 -13.80
C ALA A 886 7.27 -48.75 -14.53
N VAL A 887 7.31 -48.87 -15.85
CA VAL A 887 8.41 -48.33 -16.68
C VAL A 887 8.30 -46.81 -16.81
N SER A 888 9.31 -46.08 -16.34
CA SER A 888 9.40 -44.63 -16.48
C SER A 888 10.13 -44.23 -17.78
N PRO A 889 9.75 -43.13 -18.44
CA PRO A 889 10.47 -42.61 -19.60
C PRO A 889 11.94 -42.24 -19.31
N GLU A 890 12.21 -41.71 -18.12
CA GLU A 890 13.55 -41.32 -17.67
C GLU A 890 13.90 -41.97 -16.32
N SER A 891 15.21 -42.20 -16.13
CA SER A 891 15.77 -42.57 -14.83
C SER A 891 15.89 -41.33 -13.92
N GLY A 892 15.51 -41.50 -12.66
CA GLY A 892 15.55 -40.47 -11.64
C GLY A 892 14.23 -39.71 -11.48
N VAL A 893 14.14 -38.94 -10.38
CA VAL A 893 13.02 -38.04 -10.11
C VAL A 893 13.48 -36.59 -10.16
N GLY A 894 12.69 -35.75 -10.82
CA GLY A 894 12.96 -34.34 -11.04
C GLY A 894 12.44 -33.44 -9.92
N THR A 895 12.73 -32.14 -10.02
CA THR A 895 12.10 -31.10 -9.17
C THR A 895 11.16 -30.24 -10.02
N ILE A 896 10.41 -29.32 -9.39
CA ILE A 896 9.66 -28.27 -10.12
C ILE A 896 10.52 -27.48 -11.12
N ASN A 897 11.84 -27.41 -10.92
CA ASN A 897 12.79 -26.70 -11.78
C ASN A 897 13.62 -27.64 -12.70
N THR A 898 13.56 -28.95 -12.46
CA THR A 898 14.25 -29.97 -13.24
C THR A 898 13.26 -31.05 -13.62
N ILE A 899 12.55 -30.86 -14.73
CA ILE A 899 11.54 -31.82 -15.21
C ILE A 899 12.22 -33.15 -15.56
N ARG A 900 11.69 -34.24 -14.99
CA ARG A 900 11.95 -35.63 -15.38
C ARG A 900 10.59 -36.27 -15.65
N TYR A 901 10.45 -36.93 -16.78
CA TYR A 901 9.22 -37.66 -17.10
C TYR A 901 9.26 -39.05 -16.45
N THR A 902 8.34 -39.29 -15.52
CA THR A 902 8.23 -40.52 -14.73
C THR A 902 6.84 -41.14 -14.92
N LYS A 903 6.64 -42.42 -14.58
CA LYS A 903 5.38 -43.14 -14.86
C LYS A 903 4.18 -42.50 -14.15
N PHE A 904 4.37 -41.98 -12.93
CA PHE A 904 3.31 -41.33 -12.16
C PHE A 904 3.50 -39.81 -12.05
N GLU A 905 4.37 -39.21 -12.86
CA GLU A 905 4.70 -37.77 -12.78
C GLU A 905 5.21 -37.36 -11.38
N THR A 906 5.94 -38.26 -10.70
CA THR A 906 6.56 -37.96 -9.41
C THR A 906 7.59 -36.84 -9.57
N THR A 907 7.49 -35.83 -8.71
CA THR A 907 8.38 -34.67 -8.69
C THR A 907 8.55 -34.09 -7.29
N TYR A 908 9.72 -33.53 -7.00
CA TYR A 908 9.98 -32.75 -5.79
C TYR A 908 9.36 -31.35 -5.90
N THR A 909 8.56 -30.97 -4.91
CA THR A 909 7.87 -29.67 -4.83
C THR A 909 8.67 -28.58 -4.11
N GLY A 910 9.88 -28.88 -3.64
CA GLY A 910 10.76 -28.00 -2.87
C GLY A 910 11.08 -28.54 -1.47
N GLY A 911 12.33 -28.41 -1.05
CA GLY A 911 12.83 -29.09 0.16
C GLY A 911 12.72 -30.61 0.03
N VAL A 912 12.07 -31.26 0.99
CA VAL A 912 11.81 -32.71 1.01
C VAL A 912 10.41 -33.10 0.50
N GLY A 913 9.63 -32.16 -0.04
CA GLY A 913 8.25 -32.41 -0.45
C GLY A 913 8.18 -33.16 -1.79
N LEU A 914 7.35 -34.21 -1.85
CA LEU A 914 7.07 -35.00 -3.05
C LEU A 914 5.59 -35.03 -3.38
N ARG A 915 5.28 -35.07 -4.68
CA ARG A 915 3.94 -35.36 -5.21
C ARG A 915 4.05 -36.19 -6.48
N CYS A 916 2.95 -36.85 -6.84
CA CYS A 916 2.74 -37.52 -8.13
C CYS A 916 1.32 -37.22 -8.63
N ASP A 917 0.95 -37.77 -9.78
CA ASP A 917 -0.46 -37.92 -10.16
C ASP A 917 -1.11 -38.99 -9.26
N TYR A 918 -1.81 -38.52 -8.23
CA TYR A 918 -2.45 -39.39 -7.23
C TYR A 918 -3.52 -40.29 -7.84
N ASP A 919 -4.27 -39.80 -8.83
CA ASP A 919 -5.32 -40.60 -9.47
C ASP A 919 -4.69 -41.70 -10.32
N ALA A 920 -3.59 -41.41 -11.02
CA ALA A 920 -2.84 -42.43 -11.74
C ALA A 920 -2.28 -43.51 -10.78
N ALA A 921 -1.70 -43.11 -9.64
CA ALA A 921 -1.17 -44.05 -8.65
C ALA A 921 -2.28 -44.93 -8.04
N PHE A 922 -3.42 -44.36 -7.66
CA PHE A 922 -4.56 -45.14 -7.14
C PHE A 922 -5.21 -46.02 -8.21
N ALA A 923 -5.39 -45.53 -9.44
CA ALA A 923 -5.86 -46.34 -10.57
C ALA A 923 -4.97 -47.55 -10.79
N TYR A 924 -3.65 -47.35 -10.67
CA TYR A 924 -2.68 -48.41 -10.80
C TYR A 924 -2.78 -49.43 -9.65
N ALA A 925 -2.95 -48.96 -8.41
CA ALA A 925 -3.17 -49.81 -7.25
C ALA A 925 -4.48 -50.62 -7.30
N LEU A 926 -5.55 -50.07 -7.87
CA LEU A 926 -6.84 -50.75 -8.06
C LEU A 926 -6.76 -51.95 -9.03
N ARG A 927 -5.66 -52.11 -9.77
CA ARG A 927 -5.41 -53.29 -10.60
C ARG A 927 -4.94 -54.49 -9.78
N MET A 928 -4.48 -54.29 -8.54
CA MET A 928 -3.94 -55.37 -7.70
C MET A 928 -5.06 -56.35 -7.30
N PRO A 929 -4.81 -57.67 -7.26
CA PRO A 929 -5.85 -58.70 -7.13
C PRO A 929 -6.86 -58.52 -5.99
N THR A 930 -6.42 -58.02 -4.83
CA THR A 930 -7.25 -57.86 -3.62
C THR A 930 -7.59 -56.40 -3.29
N VAL A 931 -7.16 -55.45 -4.12
CA VAL A 931 -7.45 -54.01 -3.95
C VAL A 931 -8.65 -53.64 -4.82
N ASN A 932 -9.64 -52.97 -4.24
CA ASN A 932 -10.82 -52.48 -4.92
C ASN A 932 -11.31 -51.18 -4.28
N GLU A 933 -12.27 -50.51 -4.92
CA GLU A 933 -12.82 -49.24 -4.43
C GLU A 933 -13.35 -49.32 -2.99
N GLY A 934 -13.86 -50.48 -2.57
CA GLY A 934 -14.45 -50.68 -1.24
C GLY A 934 -13.43 -50.89 -0.12
N ASN A 935 -12.17 -51.21 -0.43
CA ASN A 935 -11.11 -51.40 0.57
C ASN A 935 -9.85 -50.57 0.30
N LEU A 936 -9.89 -49.63 -0.65
CA LEU A 936 -8.76 -48.75 -0.95
C LEU A 936 -8.35 -47.92 0.27
N ASN A 937 -9.33 -47.52 1.09
CA ASN A 937 -9.10 -46.79 2.35
C ASN A 937 -8.52 -47.65 3.49
N GLN A 938 -8.35 -48.95 3.25
CA GLN A 938 -7.69 -49.92 4.13
C GLN A 938 -6.40 -50.47 3.51
N SER A 939 -6.04 -49.98 2.31
CA SER A 939 -4.84 -50.34 1.57
C SER A 939 -3.83 -49.20 1.65
N LEU A 940 -2.53 -49.51 1.68
CA LEU A 940 -1.48 -48.50 1.61
C LEU A 940 -0.72 -48.60 0.30
N VAL A 941 -0.69 -47.50 -0.46
CA VAL A 941 0.17 -47.34 -1.63
C VAL A 941 1.49 -46.70 -1.19
N ILE A 942 2.60 -47.32 -1.56
CA ILE A 942 3.96 -46.87 -1.24
C ILE A 942 4.65 -46.60 -2.56
N ILE A 943 4.88 -45.33 -2.86
CA ILE A 943 5.66 -44.90 -4.02
C ILE A 943 7.12 -44.85 -3.60
N THR A 944 7.99 -45.53 -4.33
CA THR A 944 9.45 -45.48 -4.16
C THR A 944 10.06 -44.70 -5.33
N PRO A 945 10.25 -43.37 -5.17
CA PRO A 945 11.03 -42.57 -6.10
C PRO A 945 12.45 -43.14 -6.28
N ASN A 946 12.90 -43.29 -7.53
CA ASN A 946 14.30 -43.56 -7.87
C ASN A 946 15.15 -42.31 -7.62
N SER A 947 15.35 -41.97 -6.35
CA SER A 947 16.12 -40.82 -5.92
C SER A 947 16.88 -41.14 -4.65
N THR A 948 18.15 -40.73 -4.61
CA THR A 948 19.00 -40.82 -3.42
C THR A 948 18.82 -39.67 -2.45
N ASP A 949 18.04 -38.65 -2.84
CA ASP A 949 17.78 -37.48 -2.00
C ASP A 949 16.74 -37.80 -0.91
N TYR A 950 16.95 -37.22 0.28
CA TYR A 950 15.99 -37.30 1.37
C TYR A 950 14.72 -36.50 1.01
N GLY A 951 13.54 -37.06 1.30
CA GLY A 951 12.29 -36.57 0.68
C GLY A 951 10.99 -37.22 1.18
N GLY A 952 10.98 -37.82 2.38
CA GLY A 952 9.79 -38.53 2.87
C GLY A 952 8.58 -37.61 3.02
N ILE A 953 7.41 -38.06 2.57
CA ILE A 953 6.12 -37.43 2.88
C ILE A 953 4.97 -38.43 2.71
N CYS A 954 3.94 -38.32 3.53
CA CYS A 954 2.70 -39.08 3.40
C CYS A 954 1.50 -38.20 3.02
N GLN A 955 0.75 -38.63 2.01
CA GLN A 955 -0.50 -38.03 1.56
C GLN A 955 -1.67 -38.90 2.04
N MET A 956 -2.61 -38.33 2.78
CA MET A 956 -3.69 -39.05 3.45
C MET A 956 -5.04 -38.41 3.12
N TRP A 957 -6.09 -39.21 2.95
CA TRP A 957 -7.46 -38.73 2.76
C TRP A 957 -8.32 -39.07 3.97
N ALA A 958 -9.28 -38.21 4.31
CA ALA A 958 -10.13 -38.35 5.48
C ALA A 958 -10.96 -39.67 5.51
N ASP A 959 -11.14 -40.34 4.37
CA ASP A 959 -11.76 -41.66 4.29
C ASP A 959 -10.87 -42.83 4.76
N GLY A 960 -9.55 -42.58 4.88
CA GLY A 960 -8.54 -43.56 5.28
C GLY A 960 -7.48 -43.84 4.20
N SER A 961 -7.76 -43.51 2.93
CA SER A 961 -6.85 -43.78 1.80
C SER A 961 -5.52 -43.04 1.98
N ALA A 962 -4.40 -43.64 1.56
CA ALA A 962 -3.08 -43.02 1.71
C ALA A 962 -2.06 -43.45 0.64
N ILE A 963 -1.17 -42.50 0.30
CA ILE A 963 0.03 -42.71 -0.51
C ILE A 963 1.23 -42.23 0.32
N ALA A 964 2.19 -43.11 0.59
CA ALA A 964 3.45 -42.77 1.22
C ALA A 964 4.57 -42.69 0.18
N PHE A 965 5.33 -41.60 0.17
CA PHE A 965 6.52 -41.46 -0.66
C PHE A 965 7.76 -41.83 0.14
N CYS A 966 8.46 -42.87 -0.30
CA CYS A 966 9.61 -43.43 0.40
C CYS A 966 10.81 -43.53 -0.57
N PRO A 967 11.53 -42.43 -0.84
CA PRO A 967 12.70 -42.45 -1.73
C PRO A 967 13.81 -43.37 -1.22
N LEU A 968 14.75 -43.72 -2.10
CA LEU A 968 15.88 -44.60 -1.75
C LEU A 968 16.82 -44.00 -0.73
N SER A 969 16.83 -42.67 -0.57
CA SER A 969 17.62 -41.89 0.40
C SER A 969 18.89 -42.57 0.90
N THR A 970 20.04 -42.16 0.39
CA THR A 970 21.35 -42.71 0.83
C THR A 970 21.96 -41.91 1.98
N TYR A 971 21.16 -41.12 2.68
CA TYR A 971 21.60 -40.34 3.85
C TYR A 971 22.03 -41.28 5.00
N GLY A 972 22.70 -40.74 6.02
CA GLY A 972 23.05 -41.53 7.20
C GLY A 972 21.81 -41.98 7.97
N TYR A 973 21.82 -43.23 8.46
CA TYR A 973 20.77 -43.74 9.34
C TYR A 973 20.55 -42.77 10.54
N PRO A 974 19.30 -42.40 10.88
CA PRO A 974 18.05 -42.97 10.41
C PRO A 974 17.40 -42.31 9.18
N LEU A 975 18.02 -41.29 8.57
CA LEU A 975 17.45 -40.59 7.40
C LEU A 975 17.60 -41.37 6.08
N ASP A 976 18.14 -42.58 6.12
CA ASP A 976 18.17 -43.46 4.95
C ASP A 976 16.78 -44.01 4.65
N SER A 977 16.65 -44.73 3.54
CA SER A 977 15.41 -45.37 3.13
C SER A 977 14.77 -46.29 4.17
N ARG A 978 15.51 -46.79 5.18
CA ARG A 978 14.93 -47.63 6.26
C ARG A 978 14.09 -46.79 7.21
N GLY A 979 14.63 -45.69 7.72
CA GLY A 979 13.87 -44.82 8.61
C GLY A 979 12.74 -44.10 7.88
N VAL A 980 12.97 -43.65 6.63
CA VAL A 980 11.94 -43.01 5.81
C VAL A 980 10.72 -43.91 5.63
N ILE A 981 10.90 -45.16 5.23
CA ILE A 981 9.74 -46.05 5.00
C ILE A 981 9.02 -46.41 6.32
N GLN A 982 9.76 -46.57 7.42
CA GLN A 982 9.18 -46.86 8.73
C GLN A 982 8.38 -45.67 9.27
N HIS A 983 8.86 -44.45 9.06
CA HIS A 983 8.19 -43.22 9.47
C HIS A 983 6.98 -42.90 8.58
N GLU A 984 7.19 -42.78 7.27
CA GLU A 984 6.17 -42.30 6.33
C GLU A 984 5.10 -43.35 6.03
N ALA A 985 5.51 -44.56 5.63
CA ALA A 985 4.58 -45.63 5.29
C ALA A 985 4.07 -46.34 6.55
N GLY A 986 4.99 -46.71 7.45
CA GLY A 986 4.65 -47.41 8.69
C GLY A 986 3.94 -46.51 9.71
N GLY A 987 4.48 -45.32 9.98
CA GLY A 987 3.95 -44.39 10.98
C GLY A 987 2.71 -43.64 10.51
N HIS A 988 2.84 -42.81 9.48
CA HIS A 988 1.72 -42.00 8.97
C HIS A 988 0.74 -42.80 8.11
N GLY A 989 1.23 -43.43 7.02
CA GLY A 989 0.39 -44.05 6.00
C GLY A 989 -0.52 -45.14 6.55
N PHE A 990 0.08 -46.15 7.20
CA PHE A 990 -0.64 -47.24 7.85
C PHE A 990 -1.00 -46.92 9.31
N GLY A 991 -0.03 -46.47 10.11
CA GLY A 991 -0.21 -46.26 11.55
C GLY A 991 -1.11 -45.08 11.92
N LYS A 992 -1.35 -44.14 11.00
CA LYS A 992 -2.10 -42.89 11.24
C LYS A 992 -1.59 -42.14 12.48
N LEU A 993 -0.29 -42.19 12.72
CA LEU A 993 0.38 -41.57 13.85
C LEU A 993 0.73 -40.11 13.55
N GLY A 994 0.83 -39.28 14.58
CA GLY A 994 1.22 -37.88 14.47
C GLY A 994 2.68 -37.66 14.80
N ASP A 995 3.25 -36.57 14.33
CA ASP A 995 4.65 -36.23 14.55
C ASP A 995 4.98 -35.84 16.00
N GLU A 996 6.11 -36.31 16.50
CA GLU A 996 6.58 -36.07 17.87
C GLU A 996 7.75 -35.07 17.95
N TYR A 997 8.28 -34.62 16.81
CA TYR A 997 9.35 -33.61 16.76
C TYR A 997 8.90 -32.21 17.17
N ILE A 998 9.87 -31.40 17.59
CA ILE A 998 9.66 -30.05 18.14
C ILE A 998 10.48 -29.05 17.32
N TYR A 999 9.82 -28.03 16.77
CA TYR A 999 10.44 -26.92 16.04
C TYR A 999 10.23 -25.57 16.72
N HIS A 1000 9.14 -25.40 17.46
CA HIS A 1000 8.78 -24.16 18.12
C HIS A 1000 8.81 -24.30 19.63
N ASN A 1001 9.43 -23.31 20.29
CA ASN A 1001 9.42 -23.24 21.74
C ASN A 1001 8.18 -22.48 22.27
N GLU A 1002 6.98 -22.88 21.85
CA GLU A 1002 5.71 -22.21 22.12
C GLU A 1002 4.62 -23.21 22.50
N PHE A 1003 3.56 -22.71 23.14
CA PHE A 1003 2.34 -23.50 23.29
C PHE A 1003 1.61 -23.55 21.95
N ILE A 1004 1.06 -24.72 21.60
CA ILE A 1004 0.34 -24.93 20.33
C ILE A 1004 -0.85 -23.98 20.10
N ASP A 1005 -1.48 -23.44 21.14
CA ASP A 1005 -2.61 -22.50 21.06
C ASP A 1005 -2.20 -21.02 20.92
N PHE A 1006 -0.96 -20.68 21.28
CA PHE A 1006 -0.42 -19.31 21.19
C PHE A 1006 0.56 -19.12 20.03
N CYS A 1007 0.90 -20.18 19.31
CA CYS A 1007 1.78 -20.08 18.16
C CYS A 1007 1.04 -19.40 16.99
N SER A 1008 1.65 -18.35 16.43
CA SER A 1008 1.13 -17.58 15.29
C SER A 1008 1.92 -17.84 14.00
N CYS A 1009 2.66 -18.95 13.97
CA CYS A 1009 3.42 -19.41 12.80
C CYS A 1009 2.46 -19.62 11.62
N THR A 1010 2.96 -19.55 10.38
CA THR A 1010 2.25 -20.10 9.21
C THR A 1010 2.81 -21.43 8.73
N CYS A 1011 3.90 -21.91 9.35
CA CYS A 1011 4.67 -23.08 8.91
C CYS A 1011 4.33 -24.40 9.62
N CYS A 1012 3.37 -24.43 10.54
CA CYS A 1012 3.08 -25.55 11.44
C CYS A 1012 1.57 -25.74 11.62
N GLY A 1013 1.15 -26.98 11.90
CA GLY A 1013 -0.23 -27.29 12.28
C GLY A 1013 -0.50 -26.89 13.73
N HIS A 1014 -1.64 -26.25 13.99
CA HIS A 1014 -2.07 -25.87 15.35
C HIS A 1014 -3.20 -26.77 15.85
N VAL A 1015 -3.84 -26.35 16.95
CA VAL A 1015 -4.92 -27.07 17.64
C VAL A 1015 -6.02 -27.56 16.70
N ASP A 1016 -6.42 -26.77 15.70
CA ASP A 1016 -7.48 -27.17 14.76
C ASP A 1016 -7.07 -28.35 13.87
N ALA A 1017 -5.84 -28.33 13.34
CA ALA A 1017 -5.32 -29.44 12.54
C ALA A 1017 -5.15 -30.71 13.38
N PHE A 1018 -4.67 -30.56 14.62
CA PHE A 1018 -4.56 -31.66 15.58
C PHE A 1018 -5.93 -32.28 15.90
N ASN A 1019 -6.91 -31.45 16.26
CA ASN A 1019 -8.25 -31.90 16.60
C ASN A 1019 -8.98 -32.50 15.39
N TRP A 1020 -8.73 -31.99 14.18
CA TRP A 1020 -9.28 -32.59 12.97
C TRP A 1020 -8.75 -34.02 12.76
N ALA A 1021 -7.44 -34.25 12.86
CA ALA A 1021 -6.88 -35.60 12.78
C ALA A 1021 -7.42 -36.51 13.89
N LYS A 1022 -7.52 -36.02 15.13
CA LYS A 1022 -8.14 -36.75 16.25
C LYS A 1022 -9.59 -37.13 15.98
N SER A 1023 -10.37 -36.25 15.33
CA SER A 1023 -11.77 -36.55 14.98
C SER A 1023 -11.93 -37.71 13.99
N LEU A 1024 -10.86 -38.05 13.25
CA LEU A 1024 -10.79 -39.20 12.35
C LEU A 1024 -10.30 -40.48 13.05
N GLY A 1025 -10.04 -40.42 14.37
CA GLY A 1025 -9.46 -41.53 15.14
C GLY A 1025 -7.94 -41.71 14.91
N TRP A 1026 -7.24 -40.65 14.52
CA TRP A 1026 -5.79 -40.67 14.25
C TRP A 1026 -5.00 -40.00 15.38
N TYR A 1027 -3.68 -40.09 15.30
CA TYR A 1027 -2.72 -39.48 16.23
C TYR A 1027 -2.83 -39.98 17.68
N GLU A 1028 -3.13 -41.27 17.87
CA GLU A 1028 -3.22 -41.88 19.22
C GLU A 1028 -1.94 -41.76 20.05
N ASN A 1029 -0.79 -41.54 19.41
CA ASN A 1029 0.49 -41.31 20.09
C ASN A 1029 0.65 -39.91 20.70
N LEU A 1030 -0.30 -38.98 20.46
CA LEU A 1030 -0.27 -37.61 20.97
C LEU A 1030 -1.54 -37.23 21.76
N SER A 1031 -1.44 -36.25 22.66
CA SER A 1031 -2.55 -35.72 23.46
C SER A 1031 -2.43 -34.21 23.70
N LEU A 1032 -3.55 -33.48 23.79
CA LEU A 1032 -3.58 -32.07 24.24
C LEU A 1032 -3.79 -31.92 25.76
N THR A 1033 -3.91 -33.04 26.47
CA THR A 1033 -4.02 -33.08 27.95
C THR A 1033 -2.89 -33.91 28.54
N GLY A 1034 -2.22 -33.36 29.55
CA GLY A 1034 -1.18 -34.04 30.32
C GLY A 1034 -1.72 -34.76 31.56
N LYS A 1035 -3.04 -34.95 31.66
CA LYS A 1035 -3.64 -35.67 32.78
C LYS A 1035 -3.53 -37.18 32.56
N MET A 1036 -2.87 -37.86 33.51
CA MET A 1036 -2.59 -39.31 33.47
C MET A 1036 -3.76 -40.22 33.11
N HIS A 1037 -5.01 -39.85 33.43
CA HIS A 1037 -6.19 -40.65 33.17
C HIS A 1037 -6.96 -40.27 31.90
N GLU A 1038 -6.55 -39.21 31.20
CA GLU A 1038 -7.21 -38.71 29.98
C GLU A 1038 -6.37 -38.96 28.71
N VAL A 1039 -5.10 -39.34 28.84
CA VAL A 1039 -4.24 -39.67 27.70
C VAL A 1039 -4.62 -41.03 27.09
N PRO A 1040 -4.46 -41.22 25.76
CA PRO A 1040 -4.78 -42.49 25.09
C PRO A 1040 -4.04 -43.73 25.62
N TRP A 1041 -2.89 -43.54 26.25
CA TRP A 1041 -2.02 -44.61 26.78
C TRP A 1041 -2.12 -44.77 28.30
N ALA A 1042 -3.18 -44.27 28.93
CA ALA A 1042 -3.35 -44.31 30.38
C ALA A 1042 -3.24 -45.72 30.98
N HIS A 1043 -3.66 -46.75 30.24
CA HIS A 1043 -3.59 -48.16 30.65
C HIS A 1043 -2.16 -48.74 30.67
N PHE A 1044 -1.19 -48.09 30.02
CA PHE A 1044 0.22 -48.49 30.07
C PHE A 1044 0.99 -47.88 31.24
N ILE A 1045 0.57 -46.72 31.76
CA ILE A 1045 1.34 -45.93 32.75
C ILE A 1045 1.63 -46.74 34.03
N PHE A 1046 0.68 -47.55 34.48
CA PHE A 1046 0.81 -48.36 35.70
C PHE A 1046 0.89 -49.87 35.42
N ASP A 1047 1.03 -50.27 34.17
CA ASP A 1047 1.23 -51.67 33.83
C ASP A 1047 2.71 -52.02 34.07
N ASP A 1048 3.02 -52.96 34.97
CA ASP A 1048 4.39 -53.33 35.34
C ASP A 1048 5.26 -53.74 34.12
N ARG A 1049 4.64 -54.12 33.01
CA ARG A 1049 5.33 -54.47 31.76
C ARG A 1049 5.73 -53.23 30.96
N TYR A 1050 5.15 -52.06 31.26
CA TYR A 1050 5.33 -50.80 30.52
C TYR A 1050 5.72 -49.55 31.31
N SER A 1051 5.50 -49.55 32.61
CA SER A 1051 5.73 -48.41 33.51
C SER A 1051 7.19 -47.97 33.62
N ASP A 1052 8.15 -48.73 33.06
CA ASP A 1052 9.57 -48.38 33.02
C ASP A 1052 9.94 -47.39 31.91
N VAL A 1053 9.08 -47.26 30.89
CA VAL A 1053 9.32 -46.40 29.71
C VAL A 1053 8.13 -45.50 29.36
N VAL A 1054 6.90 -45.92 29.67
CA VAL A 1054 5.68 -45.14 29.36
C VAL A 1054 5.34 -44.19 30.49
N ASP A 1055 5.24 -42.91 30.17
CA ASP A 1055 4.81 -41.84 31.08
C ASP A 1055 4.16 -40.69 30.26
N ILE A 1056 4.14 -39.48 30.80
CA ILE A 1056 3.68 -38.27 30.11
C ILE A 1056 4.85 -37.33 29.90
N TYR A 1057 5.23 -37.17 28.63
CA TYR A 1057 6.28 -36.27 28.20
C TYR A 1057 5.68 -35.12 27.41
N GLU A 1058 5.95 -33.88 27.80
CA GLU A 1058 5.49 -32.71 27.05
C GLU A 1058 6.37 -32.47 25.81
N GLY A 1059 5.73 -31.97 24.76
CA GLY A 1059 6.28 -31.69 23.45
C GLY A 1059 5.81 -32.70 22.40
N GLY A 1060 5.63 -32.22 21.17
CA GLY A 1060 5.18 -33.00 20.03
C GLY A 1060 4.40 -32.12 19.07
N PHE A 1061 4.11 -32.63 17.88
CA PHE A 1061 3.40 -31.91 16.83
C PHE A 1061 4.01 -30.52 16.56
N MET A 1062 5.34 -30.46 16.44
CA MET A 1062 6.17 -29.25 16.24
C MET A 1062 6.30 -28.30 17.42
N HIS A 1063 5.64 -28.54 18.56
CA HIS A 1063 5.58 -27.59 19.68
C HIS A 1063 6.23 -28.16 20.95
N SER A 1064 6.93 -27.32 21.71
CA SER A 1064 7.53 -27.72 22.99
C SER A 1064 6.52 -27.78 24.14
N ARG A 1065 5.36 -27.13 24.01
CA ARG A 1065 4.36 -26.99 25.08
C ARG A 1065 2.94 -27.23 24.56
N GLY A 1066 2.08 -27.78 25.42
CA GLY A 1066 0.65 -28.00 25.13
C GLY A 1066 0.30 -29.25 24.31
N VAL A 1067 1.30 -30.08 23.98
CA VAL A 1067 1.12 -31.41 23.36
C VAL A 1067 1.92 -32.42 24.19
N PHE A 1068 1.39 -33.62 24.39
CA PHE A 1068 2.00 -34.67 25.20
C PHE A 1068 2.15 -35.97 24.40
N ARG A 1069 3.18 -36.75 24.72
CA ARG A 1069 3.51 -38.06 24.13
C ARG A 1069 3.83 -39.10 25.21
N SER A 1070 3.77 -40.38 24.86
CA SER A 1070 3.84 -41.48 25.83
C SER A 1070 5.25 -41.89 26.25
N GLU A 1071 6.25 -41.61 25.41
CA GLU A 1071 7.65 -42.01 25.62
C GLU A 1071 8.57 -40.86 25.17
N GLN A 1072 9.79 -40.81 25.70
CA GLN A 1072 10.72 -39.71 25.44
C GLN A 1072 11.07 -39.57 23.96
N ASN A 1073 11.13 -40.69 23.23
CA ASN A 1073 11.52 -40.76 21.83
C ASN A 1073 10.84 -41.94 21.10
N SER A 1074 10.57 -41.78 19.81
CA SER A 1074 10.07 -42.84 18.93
C SER A 1074 10.43 -42.56 17.46
N CYS A 1075 10.07 -43.48 16.56
CA CYS A 1075 10.17 -43.33 15.11
C CYS A 1075 9.53 -42.01 14.64
N MET A 1076 8.42 -41.60 15.27
CA MET A 1076 7.70 -40.38 14.91
C MET A 1076 8.39 -39.09 15.37
N ASN A 1077 9.51 -39.18 16.10
CA ASN A 1077 10.28 -38.03 16.54
C ASN A 1077 11.57 -37.85 15.72
N ASN A 1078 12.25 -38.94 15.35
CA ASN A 1078 13.54 -38.85 14.65
C ASN A 1078 13.91 -40.11 13.84
N ASP A 1079 12.92 -40.80 13.27
CA ASP A 1079 13.06 -41.91 12.30
C ASP A 1079 13.78 -43.16 12.86
N ILE A 1080 13.99 -43.25 14.17
CA ILE A 1080 14.59 -44.43 14.82
C ILE A 1080 13.70 -45.68 14.66
N PRO A 1081 14.25 -46.91 14.76
CA PRO A 1081 13.54 -48.14 14.41
C PRO A 1081 12.70 -48.62 15.60
N TYR A 1082 11.90 -47.72 16.17
CA TYR A 1082 11.16 -47.97 17.40
C TYR A 1082 9.88 -47.13 17.44
N HIS A 1083 8.72 -47.75 17.21
CA HIS A 1083 7.44 -47.14 17.55
C HIS A 1083 7.19 -47.26 19.06
N SER A 1084 6.65 -46.21 19.70
CA SER A 1084 6.25 -46.25 21.11
C SER A 1084 5.17 -47.32 21.37
N ALA A 1085 4.97 -47.75 22.62
CA ALA A 1085 4.03 -48.80 23.01
C ALA A 1085 2.61 -48.51 22.51
N ILE A 1086 2.13 -47.27 22.68
CA ILE A 1086 0.82 -46.83 22.17
C ILE A 1086 0.77 -46.83 20.64
N SER A 1087 1.87 -46.47 19.98
CA SER A 1087 1.97 -46.52 18.52
C SER A 1087 1.87 -47.96 18.01
N ARG A 1088 2.57 -48.91 18.65
CA ARG A 1088 2.49 -50.34 18.31
C ARG A 1088 1.09 -50.90 18.55
N GLU A 1089 0.45 -50.53 19.66
CA GLU A 1089 -0.93 -50.94 19.94
C GLU A 1089 -1.92 -50.39 18.88
N ALA A 1090 -1.80 -49.12 18.52
CA ALA A 1090 -2.64 -48.48 17.51
C ALA A 1090 -2.47 -49.14 16.13
N ILE A 1091 -1.23 -49.46 15.74
CA ILE A 1091 -0.94 -50.21 14.51
C ILE A 1091 -1.58 -51.61 14.57
N VAL A 1092 -1.40 -52.37 15.66
CA VAL A 1092 -1.97 -53.73 15.78
C VAL A 1092 -3.50 -53.70 15.74
N LYS A 1093 -4.15 -52.74 16.42
CA LYS A 1093 -5.61 -52.55 16.34
C LYS A 1093 -6.08 -52.40 14.89
N ARG A 1094 -5.32 -51.65 14.09
CA ARG A 1094 -5.64 -51.43 12.67
C ARG A 1094 -5.36 -52.67 11.81
N ILE A 1095 -4.27 -53.39 12.04
CA ILE A 1095 -4.01 -54.68 11.37
C ILE A 1095 -5.17 -55.64 11.63
N MET A 1096 -5.58 -55.81 12.89
CA MET A 1096 -6.71 -56.70 13.23
C MET A 1096 -7.99 -56.24 12.54
N LEU A 1097 -8.30 -54.95 12.58
CA LEU A 1097 -9.48 -54.39 11.93
C LEU A 1097 -9.52 -54.69 10.42
N TYR A 1098 -8.43 -54.40 9.70
CA TYR A 1098 -8.36 -54.60 8.25
C TYR A 1098 -8.32 -56.08 7.87
N ALA A 1099 -7.71 -56.91 8.71
CA ALA A 1099 -7.70 -58.36 8.55
C ALA A 1099 -9.05 -59.03 8.91
N GLY A 1100 -10.03 -58.28 9.45
CA GLY A 1100 -11.31 -58.84 9.91
C GLY A 1100 -11.23 -59.63 11.22
N GLU A 1101 -10.19 -59.41 12.02
CA GLU A 1101 -9.93 -60.07 13.30
C GLU A 1101 -10.33 -59.19 14.49
N THR A 1102 -10.48 -59.80 15.67
CA THR A 1102 -10.81 -59.06 16.90
C THR A 1102 -9.55 -58.72 17.70
N TYR A 1103 -9.41 -57.46 18.11
CA TYR A 1103 -8.33 -57.02 18.98
C TYR A 1103 -8.54 -57.47 20.44
N SER A 1104 -7.45 -57.90 21.09
CA SER A 1104 -7.37 -58.15 22.54
C SER A 1104 -6.09 -57.55 23.10
N PHE A 1105 -6.18 -56.83 24.22
CA PHE A 1105 -5.02 -56.25 24.89
C PHE A 1105 -4.06 -57.34 25.40
N ASP A 1106 -4.58 -58.43 25.96
CA ASP A 1106 -3.74 -59.53 26.45
C ASP A 1106 -2.96 -60.21 25.33
N GLU A 1107 -3.59 -60.38 24.16
CA GLU A 1107 -2.93 -60.97 22.99
C GLU A 1107 -1.93 -59.98 22.35
N PHE A 1108 -2.22 -58.67 22.38
CA PHE A 1108 -1.24 -57.65 22.02
C PHE A 1108 -0.01 -57.75 22.92
N VAL A 1109 -0.17 -57.71 24.24
CA VAL A 1109 0.99 -57.71 25.15
C VAL A 1109 1.79 -59.02 25.04
N LYS A 1110 1.12 -60.15 24.84
CA LYS A 1110 1.79 -61.44 24.61
C LYS A 1110 2.68 -61.45 23.36
N ASN A 1111 2.29 -60.72 22.32
CA ASN A 1111 2.99 -60.66 21.05
C ASN A 1111 3.88 -59.41 20.92
N ASP A 1112 3.74 -58.41 21.78
CA ASP A 1112 4.49 -57.17 21.75
C ASP A 1112 5.97 -57.42 22.10
N LYS A 1113 6.85 -57.08 21.17
CA LYS A 1113 8.30 -57.20 21.33
C LYS A 1113 8.91 -55.82 21.37
N ARG A 1114 9.41 -55.43 22.54
CA ARG A 1114 10.25 -54.23 22.67
C ARG A 1114 11.55 -54.48 21.91
N GLY A 1115 11.84 -53.69 20.88
CA GLY A 1115 13.06 -53.85 20.07
C GLY A 1115 14.31 -53.94 20.95
N SER A 1116 15.08 -55.01 20.80
CA SER A 1116 16.28 -55.30 21.58
C SER A 1116 17.44 -54.35 21.22
N ASP A 1117 18.12 -53.84 22.26
CA ASP A 1117 19.53 -53.41 22.30
C ASP A 1117 19.98 -51.96 22.04
N ASN A 1118 19.13 -50.94 21.86
CA ASN A 1118 19.63 -49.55 21.70
C ASN A 1118 18.98 -48.44 22.55
N LEU A 1119 18.07 -48.75 23.47
CA LEU A 1119 17.41 -47.76 24.33
C LEU A 1119 18.36 -47.01 25.30
N SER A 1120 19.64 -47.41 25.43
CA SER A 1120 20.54 -46.89 26.48
C SER A 1120 21.78 -46.10 26.02
N ARG A 1121 21.94 -45.78 24.71
CA ARG A 1121 23.18 -45.15 24.23
C ARG A 1121 23.08 -43.84 23.43
N SER A 1122 21.90 -43.34 23.05
CA SER A 1122 21.79 -42.07 22.30
C SER A 1122 21.33 -40.85 23.12
N THR A 1123 20.93 -41.01 24.39
CA THR A 1123 20.51 -39.89 25.25
C THR A 1123 21.65 -39.24 26.05
N ARG A 1124 22.89 -39.77 25.97
CA ARG A 1124 24.04 -39.27 26.76
C ARG A 1124 25.10 -38.49 25.99
N ASP A 1125 25.13 -38.55 24.65
CA ASP A 1125 26.20 -37.92 23.84
C ASP A 1125 25.69 -37.12 22.62
N MET A 1126 24.41 -36.77 22.56
CA MET A 1126 23.98 -35.73 21.60
C MET A 1126 24.13 -34.36 22.24
N ASP A 1127 25.26 -33.74 21.95
CA ASP A 1127 25.48 -32.30 22.02
C ASP A 1127 24.23 -31.57 21.50
N PHE A 1128 23.54 -30.83 22.37
CA PHE A 1128 22.39 -29.96 22.04
C PHE A 1128 22.79 -28.77 21.11
N GLY A 1129 23.92 -28.89 20.41
CA GLY A 1129 24.51 -27.88 19.52
C GLY A 1129 24.37 -28.16 18.02
N THR A 1130 23.85 -29.32 17.59
CA THR A 1130 23.54 -29.52 16.17
C THR A 1130 22.08 -29.19 15.88
N LYS A 1131 21.85 -28.01 15.29
CA LYS A 1131 20.60 -27.65 14.63
C LYS A 1131 20.27 -28.75 13.60
N ALA A 1132 19.35 -29.67 13.92
CA ALA A 1132 18.68 -30.48 12.92
C ALA A 1132 17.86 -29.52 12.05
N ARG A 1133 18.48 -29.04 10.96
CA ARG A 1133 17.84 -28.16 9.99
C ARG A 1133 16.68 -28.91 9.31
N GLY A 1134 15.45 -28.59 9.69
CA GLY A 1134 14.29 -28.30 8.83
C GLY A 1134 13.97 -29.17 7.61
N ASN A 1135 14.13 -30.49 7.66
CA ASN A 1135 13.92 -31.35 6.49
C ASN A 1135 12.82 -32.41 6.64
N GLN A 1136 11.95 -32.41 7.65
CA GLN A 1136 10.78 -33.31 7.69
C GLN A 1136 9.50 -32.50 7.47
N TYR A 1137 8.61 -32.96 6.57
CA TYR A 1137 7.29 -32.36 6.41
C TYR A 1137 6.24 -33.21 7.14
N PRO A 1138 5.23 -32.57 7.75
CA PRO A 1138 4.11 -33.31 8.30
C PRO A 1138 3.31 -34.00 7.18
N PRO A 1139 2.56 -35.06 7.51
CA PRO A 1139 1.65 -35.66 6.55
C PRO A 1139 0.57 -34.65 6.12
N VAL A 1140 0.16 -34.73 4.86
CA VAL A 1140 -0.88 -33.87 4.30
C VAL A 1140 -2.21 -34.62 4.34
N ILE A 1141 -3.19 -34.06 5.05
CA ILE A 1141 -4.54 -34.61 5.16
C ILE A 1141 -5.49 -33.88 4.21
N HIS A 1142 -5.94 -34.57 3.18
CA HIS A 1142 -6.93 -34.13 2.20
C HIS A 1142 -8.35 -34.36 2.73
N LYS A 1143 -9.26 -33.41 2.43
CA LYS A 1143 -10.69 -33.56 2.75
C LYS A 1143 -11.36 -34.60 1.84
N GLY A 1144 -12.21 -35.43 2.43
CA GLY A 1144 -13.01 -36.42 1.69
C GLY A 1144 -12.21 -37.65 1.27
N ARG A 1145 -12.52 -38.17 0.08
CA ARG A 1145 -11.89 -39.36 -0.55
C ARG A 1145 -11.13 -38.99 -1.83
N PRO A 1146 -10.20 -39.85 -2.31
CA PRO A 1146 -9.50 -39.66 -3.57
C PRO A 1146 -10.45 -39.33 -4.73
N SER A 1147 -9.95 -38.54 -5.67
CA SER A 1147 -10.72 -38.02 -6.82
C SER A 1147 -11.31 -39.14 -7.67
N ILE A 1148 -10.53 -40.21 -7.91
CA ILE A 1148 -10.97 -41.43 -8.58
C ILE A 1148 -12.15 -42.18 -7.89
N LEU A 1149 -12.43 -41.91 -6.60
CA LEU A 1149 -13.54 -42.52 -5.84
C LEU A 1149 -14.74 -41.56 -5.64
N LYS A 1150 -14.66 -40.34 -6.16
CA LYS A 1150 -15.76 -39.35 -6.13
C LYS A 1150 -16.73 -39.60 -7.25
#